data_AF-A0A1G0SK99-F1
#
_entry.id   AF-A0A1G0SK99-F1
#
_cell.length_a   1.000
_cell.length_b   1.000
_cell.length_c   1.000
_cell.angle_alpha   90.00
_cell.angle_beta   90.00
_cell.angle_gamma   90.00
#
_symmetry.space_group_name_H-M   'P 1'
#
loop_
_entity.id
_entity.type
_entity.pdbx_description
1 polymer ?
#
loop_
_entity_poly.entity_id
_entity_poly.type
_entity_poly.pdbx_seq_one_letter_code
_entity_poly.pdbx_strand_id
1 'polypeptide(L)'
;MTNYLLKTLIRIFSLFLLIATNIIAGTTGKIAGRATDNTGSSLPAVNIIVEGTSLGAASDLDGYYTILNVPPGVYTVKASMVGYQTVSVQEVRVKIDQTTNIDFVLQEVSVEVGEVTVVADRKLVEQDVSSSVTTIGVEEIRELPVSTVTGLIQLQAGVEDGLVIRGGGADQSLFLVDGFAMRDARNNLPVTTVALSSIEEVSLERGGFNAEYGQVRSGVLNVITKEGGKTDYSVFFTVKYGPPAYKHFDISPFDPNSFWLRPYLDPSVAYIGTKNGSWDEFTQAQYPVFEGWNEVSRKLMEDSDPTNDLSPEGAKRLFEWQHRKRPFTNQPDYDIDASFGGPVPIVGVPLGDLRFFLSYKRIREMLLIPLTRDDYIEDNWNLKLTSDLSQGIKLTLTGNMGKSYNIAANGTEQAVFAGSNGLPNYTTFLRTPFQIANNISLFTQNHSRVFSNSYYSLSEVNHLGLSSNLTHVISSNTFYDVRIDYFRREYETGPTSPRDETDKYEIIPGYFVDEAPYGFSPIPSTGIGVSEFFFGGHTSTARDSSKTTSISLKFDLTSQLNFNNQVKTGLEFVYNNLDLNFGIVNLVFPESNTYIRETYNPIRAAFYVQDKLEFEGFISNVGVRFDYTDSQTDWADVDDFNKQFFGARFSQNVVYNVVSPKKQFSVSPRLGISHPITENSKLYFNYGHFKQLPSYDQLFQLSRGSQSQVKLFGNPNLELAKTISYELGYDHALFDEYLIQVSGFYHDITDQLSVTRYTSADGTVGYNSINSNNYADIRGFEVTLKRLAGSWFRGFLTYTYQVTSQGRFGRDQIFEDPSEQKRFDENIGNFAQNKPVPQPYANLVLTFSTPSDFGPEFLGKGLLGDFYLTFIGNWRAGFWASLGTGVQNVESKDYWNLNLRLSKDIDFGNIVLTFLVDASNVFNIRRLSLVGFEDNQDFTDYWQSLHLPASDDYENIVGDDRYGEFRGTGIKYQPIIKVTNVSSLNNPSTIPFYYESSSGKYMQYVNGSWTQVDNSKLEKVLEDKAYIDMPNMTSFNFLNPRNVYIGISAQIKF
;
A
#
# COMPACT_ATOMS: atom_id res chain seq x y z
N MET A 1 11.82 -49.41 -0.14
CA MET A 1 12.57 -48.14 -0.30
C MET A 1 12.19 -47.09 0.76
N THR A 2 10.91 -46.98 1.13
CA THR A 2 10.36 -45.97 2.07
C THR A 2 10.89 -46.05 3.50
N ASN A 3 11.10 -47.27 4.05
CA ASN A 3 11.62 -47.43 5.42
C ASN A 3 13.14 -47.15 5.57
N TYR A 4 13.89 -47.16 4.47
CA TYR A 4 15.32 -46.83 4.49
C TYR A 4 15.53 -45.31 4.40
N LEU A 5 14.72 -44.62 3.59
CA LEU A 5 14.66 -43.15 3.51
C LEU A 5 14.23 -42.52 4.84
N LEU A 6 13.17 -43.04 5.49
CA LEU A 6 12.72 -42.52 6.78
C LEU A 6 13.77 -42.70 7.89
N LYS A 7 14.47 -43.85 7.93
CA LYS A 7 15.56 -44.09 8.89
C LYS A 7 16.81 -43.27 8.59
N THR A 8 17.07 -42.94 7.32
CA THR A 8 18.17 -42.07 6.91
C THR A 8 17.86 -40.60 7.22
N LEU A 9 16.62 -40.16 7.00
CA LEU A 9 16.13 -38.84 7.41
C LEU A 9 16.14 -38.66 8.93
N ILE A 10 15.72 -39.66 9.71
CA ILE A 10 15.80 -39.62 11.17
C ILE A 10 17.25 -39.57 11.64
N ARG A 11 18.17 -40.32 11.02
CA ARG A 11 19.61 -40.28 11.36
C ARG A 11 20.28 -38.96 10.95
N ILE A 12 19.91 -38.36 9.82
CA ILE A 12 20.39 -37.03 9.41
C ILE A 12 19.82 -35.95 10.33
N PHE A 13 18.54 -36.04 10.70
CA PHE A 13 17.89 -35.13 11.65
C PHE A 13 18.48 -35.23 13.06
N SER A 14 18.78 -36.44 13.54
CA SER A 14 19.48 -36.64 14.82
C SER A 14 20.95 -36.19 14.78
N LEU A 15 21.64 -36.32 13.64
CA LEU A 15 23.00 -35.81 13.45
C LEU A 15 23.02 -34.27 13.32
N PHE A 16 21.96 -33.67 12.76
CA PHE A 16 21.75 -32.21 12.73
C PHE A 16 21.42 -31.67 14.14
N LEU A 17 20.64 -32.41 14.93
CA LEU A 17 20.36 -32.11 16.36
C LEU A 17 21.60 -32.24 17.26
N LEU A 18 22.62 -33.01 16.87
CA LEU A 18 23.88 -33.17 17.60
C LEU A 18 25.00 -32.21 17.13
N ILE A 19 24.79 -31.47 16.04
CA ILE A 19 25.70 -30.41 15.55
C ILE A 19 25.11 -29.00 15.81
N ALA A 20 23.87 -28.90 16.27
CA ALA A 20 23.25 -27.64 16.68
C ALA A 20 23.66 -27.25 18.12
N THR A 21 24.91 -26.85 18.32
CA THR A 21 25.30 -26.07 19.51
C THR A 21 25.73 -24.66 19.12
N ASN A 22 25.02 -23.71 19.72
CA ASN A 22 25.39 -22.31 19.97
C ASN A 22 25.54 -21.38 18.79
N ILE A 23 24.41 -21.00 18.19
CA ILE A 23 24.34 -19.87 17.28
C ILE A 23 22.84 -19.39 17.24
N ILE A 24 22.32 -18.26 17.84
CA ILE A 24 20.87 -17.71 17.91
C ILE A 24 20.58 -16.19 18.34
N ALA A 25 19.57 -15.40 17.72
CA ALA A 25 19.28 -13.92 17.34
C ALA A 25 18.38 -12.94 18.12
N GLY A 26 18.45 -11.61 17.87
CA GLY A 26 17.74 -10.48 18.48
C GLY A 26 17.77 -9.15 17.66
N THR A 27 16.85 -8.23 17.94
CA THR A 27 16.76 -6.86 17.38
C THR A 27 16.60 -5.88 18.54
N THR A 28 17.62 -5.07 18.82
CA THR A 28 17.79 -4.39 20.11
C THR A 28 18.56 -3.08 19.98
N GLY A 29 18.52 -2.26 21.04
CA GLY A 29 19.35 -1.06 21.19
C GLY A 29 20.55 -1.30 22.11
N LYS A 30 21.31 -0.21 22.33
CA LYS A 30 22.52 -0.17 23.16
C LYS A 30 22.40 0.93 24.21
N ILE A 31 22.88 0.67 25.44
CA ILE A 31 23.14 1.70 26.45
C ILE A 31 24.66 1.78 26.66
N ALA A 32 25.21 2.98 26.64
CA ALA A 32 26.63 3.22 26.89
C ALA A 32 26.84 4.53 27.66
N GLY A 33 28.03 4.72 28.21
CA GLY A 33 28.39 5.96 28.89
C GLY A 33 29.63 5.82 29.75
N ARG A 34 29.86 6.82 30.60
CA ARG A 34 31.00 6.88 31.50
C ARG A 34 30.55 7.12 32.95
N ALA A 35 31.16 6.40 33.88
CA ALA A 35 30.98 6.57 35.31
C ALA A 35 32.18 7.34 35.91
N THR A 36 31.88 8.43 36.62
CA THR A 36 32.86 9.34 37.22
C THR A 36 32.47 9.71 38.65
N ASP A 37 33.44 10.19 39.42
CA ASP A 37 33.17 10.82 40.72
C ASP A 37 32.80 12.31 40.54
N ASN A 38 32.47 12.99 41.65
CA ASN A 38 32.19 14.43 41.64
C ASN A 38 33.39 15.32 41.28
N THR A 39 34.61 14.78 41.23
CA THR A 39 35.83 15.47 40.79
C THR A 39 36.11 15.30 39.29
N GLY A 40 35.32 14.47 38.60
CA GLY A 40 35.49 14.10 37.20
C GLY A 40 36.50 12.96 36.98
N SER A 41 36.98 12.32 38.04
CA SER A 41 37.87 11.16 37.96
C SER A 41 37.07 9.91 37.56
N SER A 42 37.64 9.09 36.67
CA SER A 42 37.02 7.83 36.24
C SER A 42 36.85 6.86 37.39
N LEU A 43 35.67 6.24 37.49
CA LEU A 43 35.39 5.20 38.47
C LEU A 43 35.38 3.82 37.80
N PRO A 44 36.36 2.95 38.10
CA PRO A 44 36.37 1.58 37.59
C PRO A 44 35.46 0.67 38.42
N ALA A 45 34.94 -0.38 37.76
CA ALA A 45 34.12 -1.42 38.37
C ALA A 45 32.83 -0.90 39.06
N VAL A 46 32.28 0.22 38.60
CA VAL A 46 30.91 0.64 38.92
C VAL A 46 29.96 -0.37 38.30
N ASN A 47 28.96 -0.82 39.05
CA ASN A 47 27.97 -1.78 38.60
C ASN A 47 26.74 -1.05 38.05
N ILE A 48 26.48 -1.18 36.74
CA ILE A 48 25.35 -0.56 36.04
C ILE A 48 24.33 -1.63 35.67
N ILE A 49 23.09 -1.50 36.11
CA ILE A 49 22.00 -2.46 35.89
C ILE A 49 20.80 -1.77 35.24
N VAL A 50 20.18 -2.43 34.27
CA VAL A 50 18.88 -2.02 33.70
C VAL A 50 17.77 -2.70 34.49
N GLU A 51 17.03 -1.95 35.29
CA GLU A 51 16.01 -2.50 36.20
C GLU A 51 14.91 -3.26 35.44
N GLY A 52 14.41 -4.35 36.04
CA GLY A 52 13.42 -5.25 35.43
C GLY A 52 13.99 -6.26 34.41
N THR A 53 15.27 -6.11 34.04
CA THR A 53 15.99 -7.02 33.14
C THR A 53 17.14 -7.73 33.85
N SER A 54 17.75 -8.71 33.17
CA SER A 54 19.01 -9.33 33.60
C SER A 54 20.24 -8.66 32.99
N LEU A 55 20.06 -7.52 32.30
CA LEU A 55 21.11 -6.81 31.59
C LEU A 55 21.84 -5.82 32.51
N GLY A 56 23.16 -5.80 32.40
CA GLY A 56 24.04 -4.92 33.16
C GLY A 56 25.48 -5.01 32.67
N ALA A 57 26.31 -4.09 33.14
CA ALA A 57 27.74 -4.04 32.85
C ALA A 57 28.50 -3.45 34.04
N ALA A 58 29.80 -3.76 34.11
CA ALA A 58 30.73 -3.05 34.97
C ALA A 58 31.52 -2.01 34.16
N SER A 59 31.83 -0.86 34.75
CA SER A 59 32.73 0.11 34.11
C SER A 59 34.18 -0.39 34.04
N ASP A 60 34.88 -0.04 32.97
CA ASP A 60 36.29 -0.36 32.75
C ASP A 60 37.23 0.57 33.54
N LEU A 61 38.55 0.44 33.32
CA LEU A 61 39.58 1.24 34.02
C LEU A 61 39.45 2.75 33.77
N ASP A 62 38.90 3.14 32.62
CA ASP A 62 38.69 4.52 32.23
C ASP A 62 37.27 5.01 32.55
N GLY A 63 36.49 4.16 33.24
CA GLY A 63 35.12 4.43 33.69
C GLY A 63 34.05 4.18 32.64
N TYR A 64 34.39 3.70 31.45
CA TYR A 64 33.42 3.46 30.39
C TYR A 64 32.68 2.14 30.57
N TYR A 65 31.42 2.10 30.15
CA TYR A 65 30.63 0.87 30.16
C TYR A 65 29.76 0.76 28.90
N THR A 66 29.35 -0.46 28.57
CA THR A 66 28.42 -0.73 27.47
C THR A 66 27.55 -1.93 27.82
N ILE A 67 26.26 -1.80 27.59
CA ILE A 67 25.24 -2.83 27.71
C ILE A 67 24.60 -2.99 26.34
N LEU A 68 24.93 -4.09 25.65
CA LEU A 68 24.28 -4.47 24.41
C LEU A 68 22.97 -5.23 24.65
N ASN A 69 22.19 -5.39 23.59
CA ASN A 69 20.99 -6.22 23.55
C ASN A 69 19.86 -5.73 24.46
N VAL A 70 19.70 -4.41 24.60
CA VAL A 70 18.61 -3.83 25.38
C VAL A 70 17.37 -3.68 24.50
N PRO A 71 16.22 -4.32 24.80
CA PRO A 71 15.02 -4.17 23.99
C PRO A 71 14.56 -2.71 23.90
N PRO A 72 13.92 -2.28 22.80
CA PRO A 72 13.30 -0.96 22.73
C PRO A 72 12.23 -0.79 23.83
N GLY A 73 12.21 0.37 24.47
CA GLY A 73 11.34 0.62 25.61
C GLY A 73 11.84 1.76 26.51
N VAL A 74 11.17 1.96 27.63
CA VAL A 74 11.53 2.96 28.64
C VAL A 74 11.94 2.24 29.92
N TYR A 75 13.13 2.55 30.44
CA TYR A 75 13.76 1.86 31.56
C TYR A 75 14.24 2.81 32.66
N THR A 76 14.48 2.24 33.85
CA THR A 76 15.33 2.83 34.89
C THR A 76 16.70 2.16 34.85
N VAL A 77 17.78 2.94 34.82
CA VAL A 77 19.16 2.46 34.83
C VAL A 77 19.84 2.90 36.12
N LYS A 78 20.44 1.95 36.84
CA LYS A 78 20.97 2.15 38.18
C LYS A 78 22.47 1.89 38.22
N ALA A 79 23.23 2.82 38.77
CA ALA A 79 24.68 2.71 38.98
C ALA A 79 25.00 2.66 40.47
N SER A 80 25.77 1.65 40.88
CA SER A 80 26.19 1.47 42.27
C SER A 80 27.66 1.03 42.38
N MET A 81 28.34 1.53 43.43
CA MET A 81 29.71 1.19 43.78
C MET A 81 29.90 1.25 45.29
N VAL A 82 30.69 0.34 45.86
CA VAL A 82 30.97 0.33 47.31
C VAL A 82 31.69 1.61 47.71
N GLY A 83 31.20 2.29 48.74
CA GLY A 83 31.72 3.58 49.21
C GLY A 83 31.15 4.80 48.49
N TYR A 84 30.20 4.60 47.56
CA TYR A 84 29.54 5.66 46.81
C TYR A 84 28.02 5.58 46.93
N GLN A 85 27.35 6.73 46.81
CA GLN A 85 25.91 6.82 46.78
C GLN A 85 25.37 6.24 45.46
N THR A 86 24.29 5.48 45.55
CA THR A 86 23.64 4.88 44.38
C THR A 86 22.80 5.91 43.63
N VAL A 87 22.93 5.92 42.31
CA VAL A 87 22.23 6.84 41.40
C VAL A 87 21.36 6.03 40.44
N SER A 88 20.10 6.40 40.32
CA SER A 88 19.14 5.80 39.37
C SER A 88 18.62 6.86 38.41
N VAL A 89 18.73 6.58 37.11
CA VAL A 89 18.21 7.43 36.04
C VAL A 89 16.93 6.80 35.49
N GLN A 90 15.81 7.50 35.63
CA GLN A 90 14.49 7.10 35.16
C GLN A 90 14.21 7.63 33.74
N GLU A 91 13.18 7.08 33.08
CA GLU A 91 12.73 7.48 31.73
C GLU A 91 13.80 7.32 30.63
N VAL A 92 14.74 6.40 30.80
CA VAL A 92 15.75 6.09 29.79
C VAL A 92 15.08 5.36 28.62
N ARG A 93 14.88 6.08 27.52
CA ARG A 93 14.26 5.54 26.30
C ARG A 93 15.30 4.90 25.39
N VAL A 94 15.19 3.60 25.18
CA VAL A 94 15.98 2.82 24.24
C VAL A 94 15.20 2.61 22.96
N LYS A 95 15.85 2.81 21.81
CA LYS A 95 15.30 2.65 20.46
C LYS A 95 16.08 1.59 19.69
N ILE A 96 15.47 1.01 18.66
CA ILE A 96 16.11 -0.01 17.81
C ILE A 96 17.37 0.52 17.12
N ASP A 97 18.45 -0.28 17.11
CA ASP A 97 19.73 0.01 16.44
C ASP A 97 20.38 1.35 16.83
N GLN A 98 19.95 1.95 17.94
CA GLN A 98 20.43 3.23 18.46
C GLN A 98 21.17 3.08 19.80
N THR A 99 22.07 4.03 20.06
CA THR A 99 22.88 4.13 21.27
C THR A 99 22.33 5.20 22.20
N THR A 100 21.88 4.77 23.37
CA THR A 100 21.42 5.65 24.45
C THR A 100 22.59 5.95 25.37
N ASN A 101 23.11 7.17 25.29
CA ASN A 101 24.23 7.61 26.12
C ASN A 101 23.75 8.14 27.47
N ILE A 102 24.18 7.50 28.56
CA ILE A 102 23.87 7.89 29.94
C ILE A 102 25.18 7.95 30.73
N ASP A 103 25.56 9.14 31.19
CA ASP A 103 26.72 9.29 32.06
C ASP A 103 26.31 9.31 33.52
N PHE A 104 27.11 8.68 34.38
CA PHE A 104 26.86 8.61 35.82
C PHE A 104 27.93 9.39 36.59
N VAL A 105 27.46 10.23 37.51
CA VAL A 105 28.32 10.94 38.48
C VAL A 105 27.96 10.45 39.87
N LEU A 106 28.86 9.70 40.51
CA LEU A 106 28.64 9.12 41.85
C LEU A 106 29.31 9.99 42.91
N GLN A 107 28.66 10.14 44.06
CA GLN A 107 29.19 10.87 45.22
C GLN A 107 29.74 9.90 46.27
N GLU A 108 30.95 10.13 46.77
CA GLU A 108 31.54 9.33 47.84
C GLU A 108 30.76 9.52 49.15
N VAL A 109 30.42 8.41 49.83
CA VAL A 109 29.68 8.44 51.10
C VAL A 109 30.26 7.45 52.11
N SER A 110 30.44 7.91 53.36
CA SER A 110 30.98 7.10 54.45
C SER A 110 29.94 6.24 55.18
N VAL A 111 28.64 6.47 54.93
CA VAL A 111 27.48 5.74 55.48
C VAL A 111 26.47 5.57 54.34
N GLU A 112 25.77 4.44 54.27
CA GLU A 112 24.71 4.21 53.28
C GLU A 112 23.64 5.31 53.38
N VAL A 113 23.63 6.22 52.40
CA VAL A 113 22.59 7.25 52.22
C VAL A 113 21.56 6.73 51.21
N GLY A 114 20.33 7.25 51.26
CA GLY A 114 19.27 6.89 50.30
C GLY A 114 19.65 7.13 48.84
N GLU A 115 18.98 6.40 47.95
CA GLU A 115 19.15 6.46 46.50
C GLU A 115 18.78 7.83 45.91
N VAL A 116 19.56 8.33 44.95
CA VAL A 116 19.25 9.55 44.20
C VAL A 116 18.59 9.15 42.87
N THR A 117 17.43 9.73 42.59
CA THR A 117 16.71 9.52 41.34
C THR A 117 16.82 10.76 40.45
N VAL A 118 17.26 10.57 39.22
CA VAL A 118 17.35 11.60 38.17
C VAL A 118 16.45 11.18 37.02
N VAL A 119 15.81 12.12 36.33
CA VAL A 119 15.05 11.82 35.10
C VAL A 119 15.97 12.05 33.90
N ALA A 120 16.02 11.10 32.98
CA ALA A 120 16.83 11.19 31.77
C ALA A 120 16.39 12.39 30.92
N ASP A 121 17.37 13.12 30.40
CA ASP A 121 17.09 14.23 29.49
C ASP A 121 16.64 13.68 28.11
N ARG A 122 15.59 14.26 27.55
CA ARG A 122 15.01 13.81 26.28
C ARG A 122 15.69 14.52 25.11
N LYS A 123 16.77 13.92 24.60
CA LYS A 123 17.43 14.43 23.39
C LYS A 123 16.49 14.31 22.17
N LEU A 124 16.22 15.45 21.52
CA LEU A 124 15.40 15.51 20.30
C LEU A 124 16.21 15.11 19.05
N VAL A 125 17.52 15.34 19.05
CA VAL A 125 18.42 14.95 17.95
C VAL A 125 19.14 13.65 18.29
N GLU A 126 18.97 12.64 17.43
CA GLU A 126 19.61 11.32 17.56
C GLU A 126 21.00 11.35 16.92
N GLN A 127 22.04 11.57 17.71
CA GLN A 127 23.40 11.83 17.22
C GLN A 127 24.01 10.65 16.44
N ASP A 128 23.66 9.41 16.77
CA ASP A 128 24.27 8.20 16.22
C ASP A 128 23.58 7.65 14.96
N VAL A 129 22.52 8.32 14.50
CA VAL A 129 21.77 7.97 13.30
C VAL A 129 22.30 8.72 12.09
N SER A 130 22.82 7.97 11.10
CA SER A 130 23.44 8.48 9.88
C SER A 130 22.52 8.49 8.64
N SER A 131 21.21 8.38 8.82
CA SER A 131 20.22 8.31 7.73
C SER A 131 18.87 8.91 8.14
N SER A 132 17.95 9.05 7.18
CA SER A 132 16.56 9.43 7.45
C SER A 132 15.78 8.28 8.10
N VAL A 133 15.84 8.23 9.43
CA VAL A 133 15.04 7.31 10.26
C VAL A 133 13.89 8.07 10.91
N THR A 134 12.74 7.41 11.03
CA THR A 134 11.60 7.93 11.78
C THR A 134 11.05 6.84 12.68
N THR A 135 11.05 7.11 13.97
CA THR A 135 10.51 6.23 15.00
C THR A 135 9.16 6.75 15.48
N ILE A 136 8.15 5.89 15.42
CA ILE A 136 6.78 6.15 15.86
C ILE A 136 6.49 5.22 17.04
N GLY A 137 6.25 5.79 18.22
CA GLY A 137 5.99 5.03 19.46
C GLY A 137 4.50 4.88 19.77
N VAL A 138 4.20 4.09 20.81
CA VAL A 138 2.82 3.79 21.27
C VAL A 138 1.93 5.02 21.41
N GLU A 139 2.43 6.11 21.98
CA GLU A 139 1.62 7.33 22.21
C GLU A 139 1.18 7.99 20.90
N GLU A 140 2.07 8.12 19.93
CA GLU A 140 1.74 8.69 18.61
C GLU A 140 0.75 7.80 17.85
N ILE A 141 0.88 6.47 17.95
CA ILE A 141 -0.06 5.52 17.34
C ILE A 141 -1.48 5.68 17.91
N ARG A 142 -1.61 5.95 19.21
CA ARG A 142 -2.91 6.13 19.88
C ARG A 142 -3.61 7.43 19.51
N GLU A 143 -2.83 8.49 19.29
CA GLU A 143 -3.36 9.83 18.97
C GLU A 143 -3.90 9.95 17.52
N LEU A 144 -3.51 9.05 16.61
CA LEU A 144 -3.82 9.15 15.17
C LEU A 144 -5.09 8.37 14.73
N PRO A 145 -6.02 8.96 13.93
CA PRO A 145 -7.16 8.28 13.28
C PRO A 145 -6.77 7.31 12.15
N VAL A 146 -5.87 6.39 12.44
CA VAL A 146 -5.44 5.36 11.49
C VAL A 146 -5.75 3.97 12.04
N SER A 147 -5.87 3.02 11.11
CA SER A 147 -6.28 1.64 11.41
C SER A 147 -5.26 0.60 10.98
N THR A 148 -4.22 1.00 10.24
CA THR A 148 -3.16 0.14 9.69
C THR A 148 -1.78 0.77 9.86
N VAL A 149 -0.74 -0.06 9.87
CA VAL A 149 0.66 0.40 9.88
C VAL A 149 0.99 1.24 8.65
N THR A 150 0.45 0.86 7.48
CA THR A 150 0.62 1.62 6.24
C THR A 150 0.06 3.03 6.35
N GLY A 151 -1.11 3.20 6.97
CA GLY A 151 -1.71 4.52 7.21
C GLY A 151 -0.91 5.41 8.16
N LEU A 152 -0.18 4.82 9.13
CA LEU A 152 0.73 5.56 10.02
C LEU A 152 1.90 6.16 9.24
N ILE A 153 2.56 5.36 8.41
CA ILE A 153 3.78 5.78 7.72
C ILE A 153 3.52 6.70 6.52
N GLN A 154 2.34 6.63 5.91
CA GLN A 154 1.91 7.53 4.82
C GLN A 154 1.92 9.02 5.21
N LEU A 155 1.89 9.33 6.51
CA LEU A 155 1.95 10.69 7.02
C LEU A 155 3.39 11.25 7.05
N GLN A 156 4.40 10.38 6.99
CA GLN A 156 5.80 10.77 7.06
C GLN A 156 6.30 11.33 5.71
N ALA A 157 7.33 12.19 5.76
CA ALA A 157 7.91 12.77 4.55
C ALA A 157 8.51 11.67 3.64
N GLY A 158 8.47 11.85 2.32
CA GLY A 158 9.00 10.88 1.36
C GLY A 158 8.16 9.62 1.17
N VAL A 159 6.99 9.50 1.83
CA VAL A 159 6.07 8.36 1.73
C VAL A 159 4.77 8.80 1.07
N GLU A 160 4.28 8.03 0.11
CA GLU A 160 2.97 8.20 -0.51
C GLU A 160 2.06 6.99 -0.23
N ASP A 161 0.81 7.07 -0.71
CA ASP A 161 -0.14 5.96 -0.63
C ASP A 161 0.41 4.69 -1.30
N GLY A 162 0.03 3.52 -0.78
CA GLY A 162 0.48 2.23 -1.30
C GLY A 162 1.95 1.86 -1.03
N LEU A 163 2.57 2.39 0.04
CA LEU A 163 3.99 2.13 0.41
C LEU A 163 5.01 2.57 -0.64
N VAL A 164 4.69 3.62 -1.40
CA VAL A 164 5.66 4.23 -2.32
C VAL A 164 6.57 5.15 -1.51
N ILE A 165 7.86 4.82 -1.44
CA ILE A 165 8.86 5.57 -0.67
C ILE A 165 9.90 6.11 -1.64
N ARG A 166 10.07 7.44 -1.71
CA ARG A 166 11.03 8.11 -2.62
C ARG A 166 10.96 7.58 -4.07
N GLY A 167 9.75 7.28 -4.55
CA GLY A 167 9.46 6.75 -5.88
C GLY A 167 9.68 5.24 -6.09
N GLY A 168 10.15 4.50 -5.08
CA GLY A 168 10.21 3.03 -5.11
C GLY A 168 8.90 2.39 -4.63
N GLY A 169 8.42 1.36 -5.33
CA GLY A 169 7.15 0.66 -5.04
C GLY A 169 7.17 -0.22 -3.78
N ALA A 170 5.98 -0.71 -3.39
CA ALA A 170 5.82 -1.59 -2.21
C ALA A 170 6.65 -2.89 -2.30
N ASP A 171 6.80 -3.44 -3.50
CA ASP A 171 7.61 -4.63 -3.81
C ASP A 171 9.12 -4.39 -3.60
N GLN A 172 9.55 -3.13 -3.47
CA GLN A 172 10.94 -2.72 -3.25
C GLN A 172 11.23 -2.35 -1.79
N SER A 173 10.20 -2.43 -0.94
CA SER A 173 10.26 -2.13 0.49
C SER A 173 10.31 -3.42 1.31
N LEU A 174 10.97 -3.37 2.47
CA LEU A 174 11.09 -4.49 3.38
C LEU A 174 10.24 -4.24 4.62
N PHE A 175 9.24 -5.09 4.85
CA PHE A 175 8.41 -5.06 6.05
C PHE A 175 8.82 -6.17 7.01
N LEU A 176 9.26 -5.78 8.20
CA LEU A 176 9.74 -6.67 9.25
C LEU A 176 8.84 -6.57 10.47
N VAL A 177 8.49 -7.71 11.06
CA VAL A 177 7.83 -7.78 12.38
C VAL A 177 8.75 -8.53 13.31
N ASP A 178 9.17 -7.94 14.42
CA ASP A 178 10.18 -8.52 15.33
C ASP A 178 11.44 -9.00 14.57
N GLY A 179 11.79 -8.28 13.50
CA GLY A 179 12.91 -8.57 12.61
C GLY A 179 12.68 -9.61 11.51
N PHE A 180 11.62 -10.42 11.52
CA PHE A 180 11.37 -11.40 10.44
C PHE A 180 10.56 -10.78 9.29
N ALA A 181 10.90 -11.15 8.05
CA ALA A 181 10.29 -10.54 6.86
C ALA A 181 8.91 -11.11 6.56
N MET A 182 7.88 -10.25 6.54
CA MET A 182 6.53 -10.60 6.09
C MET A 182 6.37 -10.21 4.62
N ARG A 183 6.85 -11.06 3.71
CA ARG A 183 6.86 -10.81 2.28
C ARG A 183 6.43 -12.06 1.51
N ASP A 184 5.57 -11.89 0.53
CA ASP A 184 5.24 -12.95 -0.41
C ASP A 184 6.41 -13.17 -1.39
N ALA A 185 6.93 -14.41 -1.42
CA ALA A 185 8.02 -14.77 -2.31
C ALA A 185 7.62 -14.72 -3.79
N ARG A 186 6.34 -14.91 -4.15
CA ARG A 186 5.90 -14.89 -5.55
C ARG A 186 6.13 -13.53 -6.20
N ASN A 187 5.63 -12.45 -5.56
CA ASN A 187 5.52 -11.11 -6.14
C ASN A 187 6.31 -10.03 -5.39
N ASN A 188 7.07 -10.40 -4.34
CA ASN A 188 7.81 -9.50 -3.45
C ASN A 188 6.97 -8.50 -2.63
N LEU A 189 5.63 -8.54 -2.65
CA LEU A 189 4.81 -7.61 -1.90
C LEU A 189 4.82 -7.92 -0.38
N PRO A 190 4.88 -6.89 0.48
CA PRO A 190 4.81 -7.07 1.92
C PRO A 190 3.40 -7.41 2.40
N VAL A 191 3.31 -8.20 3.48
CA VAL A 191 2.07 -8.45 4.22
C VAL A 191 2.10 -7.58 5.48
N THR A 192 1.33 -6.49 5.49
CA THR A 192 1.46 -5.40 6.47
C THR A 192 0.44 -5.42 7.60
N THR A 193 -0.43 -6.42 7.64
CA THR A 193 -1.55 -6.44 8.58
C THR A 193 -1.10 -6.93 9.95
N VAL A 194 -1.01 -5.98 10.88
CA VAL A 194 -0.62 -6.16 12.29
C VAL A 194 -1.60 -5.33 13.14
N ALA A 195 -2.04 -5.86 14.27
CA ALA A 195 -2.87 -5.12 15.22
C ALA A 195 -2.07 -3.94 15.81
N LEU A 196 -2.60 -2.73 15.74
CA LEU A 196 -1.89 -1.53 16.23
C LEU A 196 -1.71 -1.59 17.75
N SER A 197 -2.62 -2.24 18.47
CA SER A 197 -2.50 -2.45 19.92
C SER A 197 -1.28 -3.27 20.34
N SER A 198 -0.82 -4.16 19.44
CA SER A 198 0.33 -5.04 19.66
C SER A 198 1.67 -4.36 19.40
N ILE A 199 1.68 -3.17 18.80
CA ILE A 199 2.90 -2.48 18.42
C ILE A 199 3.44 -1.70 19.61
N GLU A 200 4.74 -1.88 19.86
CA GLU A 200 5.52 -1.06 20.80
C GLU A 200 6.18 0.10 20.05
N GLU A 201 6.77 -0.18 18.89
CA GLU A 201 7.49 0.79 18.09
C GLU A 201 7.39 0.44 16.59
N VAL A 202 7.26 1.47 15.75
CA VAL A 202 7.48 1.38 14.30
C VAL A 202 8.67 2.24 13.94
N SER A 203 9.66 1.67 13.25
CA SER A 203 10.80 2.39 12.70
C SER A 203 10.76 2.34 11.18
N LEU A 204 10.77 3.51 10.55
CA LEU A 204 10.83 3.68 9.10
C LEU A 204 12.18 4.26 8.71
N GLU A 205 12.97 3.51 7.95
CA GLU A 205 14.19 3.98 7.29
C GLU A 205 13.89 4.24 5.81
N ARG A 206 14.25 5.42 5.31
CA ARG A 206 14.02 5.86 3.91
C ARG A 206 15.30 5.92 3.06
N GLY A 207 16.45 5.66 3.67
CA GLY A 207 17.76 5.69 3.02
C GLY A 207 18.84 5.15 3.95
N GLY A 208 20.04 4.95 3.42
CA GLY A 208 21.21 4.56 4.22
C GLY A 208 21.09 3.22 4.98
N PHE A 209 20.31 2.25 4.49
CA PHE A 209 20.11 0.98 5.20
C PHE A 209 21.43 0.25 5.44
N ASN A 210 21.59 -0.29 6.65
CA ASN A 210 22.75 -1.06 7.08
C ASN A 210 22.96 -2.34 6.23
N ALA A 211 24.17 -2.92 6.29
CA ALA A 211 24.55 -4.08 5.49
C ALA A 211 23.76 -5.37 5.83
N GLU A 212 23.12 -5.41 6.99
CA GLU A 212 22.25 -6.51 7.39
C GLU A 212 20.98 -6.62 6.54
N TYR A 213 20.51 -5.50 5.98
CA TYR A 213 19.31 -5.44 5.16
C TYR A 213 19.65 -5.72 3.70
N GLY A 214 19.15 -6.84 3.18
CA GLY A 214 19.21 -7.24 1.78
C GLY A 214 17.84 -7.23 1.11
N GLN A 215 17.82 -7.35 -0.22
CA GLN A 215 16.58 -7.46 -1.00
C GLN A 215 15.60 -6.31 -0.74
N VAL A 216 16.13 -5.09 -0.63
CA VAL A 216 15.42 -3.83 -0.38
C VAL A 216 16.08 -2.72 -1.17
N ARG A 217 15.28 -1.82 -1.75
CA ARG A 217 15.75 -0.69 -2.57
C ARG A 217 15.04 0.64 -2.27
N SER A 218 13.91 0.60 -1.57
CA SER A 218 13.02 1.75 -1.36
C SER A 218 12.93 2.20 0.10
N GLY A 219 12.54 1.29 1.01
CA GLY A 219 12.46 1.58 2.45
C GLY A 219 12.46 0.33 3.31
N VAL A 220 12.92 0.45 4.55
CA VAL A 220 12.84 -0.61 5.58
C VAL A 220 11.86 -0.17 6.65
N LEU A 221 10.85 -1.00 6.90
CA LEU A 221 9.84 -0.79 7.93
C LEU A 221 9.96 -1.90 8.98
N ASN A 222 10.42 -1.52 10.17
CA ASN A 222 10.55 -2.39 11.32
C ASN A 222 9.39 -2.17 12.28
N VAL A 223 8.61 -3.21 12.55
CA VAL A 223 7.54 -3.21 13.56
C VAL A 223 7.97 -4.08 14.73
N ILE A 224 8.10 -3.49 15.91
CA ILE A 224 8.41 -4.20 17.14
C ILE A 224 7.11 -4.40 17.92
N THR A 225 6.82 -5.65 18.25
CA THR A 225 5.60 -5.99 19.00
C THR A 225 5.88 -6.08 20.50
N LYS A 226 4.85 -5.77 21.28
CA LYS A 226 4.85 -5.85 22.74
C LYS A 226 5.15 -7.25 23.24
N GLU A 227 5.80 -7.31 24.39
CA GLU A 227 5.98 -8.54 25.16
C GLU A 227 4.95 -8.61 26.31
N GLY A 228 4.58 -9.83 26.71
CA GLY A 228 3.75 -10.02 27.90
C GLY A 228 4.48 -9.57 29.18
N GLY A 229 3.73 -9.09 30.17
CA GLY A 229 4.27 -8.79 31.49
C GLY A 229 4.81 -10.04 32.20
N LYS A 230 5.84 -9.88 33.04
CA LYS A 230 6.37 -10.99 33.86
C LYS A 230 5.43 -11.37 35.01
N THR A 231 4.74 -10.38 35.58
CA THR A 231 3.86 -10.55 36.75
C THR A 231 2.41 -10.20 36.47
N ASP A 232 2.18 -9.30 35.51
CA ASP A 232 0.88 -8.65 35.31
C ASP A 232 0.27 -9.07 33.97
N TYR A 233 -1.06 -9.06 33.92
CA TYR A 233 -1.82 -9.22 32.70
C TYR A 233 -2.27 -7.87 32.16
N SER A 234 -2.26 -7.75 30.84
CA SER A 234 -2.77 -6.59 30.11
C SER A 234 -3.79 -7.04 29.07
N VAL A 235 -4.95 -6.40 29.07
CA VAL A 235 -6.00 -6.59 28.07
C VAL A 235 -6.25 -5.25 27.41
N PHE A 236 -6.36 -5.26 26.09
CA PHE A 236 -6.82 -4.12 25.31
C PHE A 236 -7.85 -4.61 24.30
N PHE A 237 -8.92 -3.85 24.12
CA PHE A 237 -9.78 -4.02 22.96
C PHE A 237 -10.28 -2.66 22.48
N THR A 238 -10.49 -2.54 21.17
CA THR A 238 -11.12 -1.42 20.51
C THR A 238 -12.07 -1.97 19.47
N VAL A 239 -13.29 -1.45 19.46
CA VAL A 239 -14.25 -1.68 18.39
C VAL A 239 -14.64 -0.33 17.83
N LYS A 240 -14.42 -0.14 16.54
CA LYS A 240 -14.92 1.00 15.77
C LYS A 240 -16.06 0.54 14.88
N TYR A 241 -17.16 1.26 14.94
CA TYR A 241 -18.38 1.00 14.19
C TYR A 241 -18.66 2.15 13.23
N GLY A 242 -18.67 1.84 11.92
CA GLY A 242 -19.14 2.76 10.89
C GLY A 242 -20.60 2.45 10.57
N PRO A 243 -21.55 3.39 10.78
CA PRO A 243 -22.95 3.13 10.44
C PRO A 243 -23.11 2.90 8.93
N PRO A 244 -24.13 2.14 8.50
CA PRO A 244 -24.41 1.94 7.09
C PRO A 244 -24.54 3.27 6.34
N ALA A 245 -23.76 3.45 5.28
CA ALA A 245 -23.77 4.65 4.45
C ALA A 245 -23.30 4.31 3.02
N TYR A 246 -23.80 5.07 2.05
CA TYR A 246 -23.29 4.98 0.68
C TYR A 246 -21.82 5.40 0.61
N LYS A 247 -21.04 4.65 -0.17
CA LYS A 247 -19.60 4.90 -0.37
C LYS A 247 -19.32 5.73 -1.63
N HIS A 248 -20.31 6.44 -2.15
CA HIS A 248 -20.23 7.30 -3.33
C HIS A 248 -20.95 8.63 -3.08
N PHE A 249 -20.76 9.59 -3.97
CA PHE A 249 -21.52 10.84 -3.96
C PHE A 249 -22.79 10.73 -4.83
N ASP A 250 -23.76 11.60 -4.54
CA ASP A 250 -24.95 11.85 -5.35
C ASP A 250 -25.82 10.59 -5.63
N ILE A 251 -26.38 10.48 -6.83
CA ILE A 251 -27.40 9.49 -7.21
C ILE A 251 -26.77 8.11 -7.27
N SER A 252 -27.35 7.17 -6.51
CA SER A 252 -26.95 5.75 -6.52
C SER A 252 -27.05 5.16 -7.92
N PRO A 253 -26.12 4.27 -8.34
CA PRO A 253 -26.24 3.55 -9.61
C PRO A 253 -27.54 2.76 -9.73
N PHE A 254 -28.13 2.38 -8.60
CA PHE A 254 -29.37 1.60 -8.51
C PHE A 254 -30.65 2.47 -8.42
N ASP A 255 -30.54 3.81 -8.47
CA ASP A 255 -31.70 4.71 -8.50
C ASP A 255 -32.37 4.69 -9.89
N PRO A 256 -33.71 4.72 -10.00
CA PRO A 256 -34.40 4.77 -11.28
C PRO A 256 -34.02 5.96 -12.17
N ASN A 257 -33.51 7.06 -11.59
CA ASN A 257 -33.04 8.24 -12.31
C ASN A 257 -31.53 8.24 -12.57
N SER A 258 -30.83 7.16 -12.21
CA SER A 258 -29.39 7.02 -12.45
C SER A 258 -29.09 6.98 -13.95
N PHE A 259 -27.85 7.28 -14.32
CA PHE A 259 -27.31 7.08 -15.66
C PHE A 259 -27.68 5.71 -16.26
N TRP A 260 -27.66 4.67 -15.43
CA TRP A 260 -27.86 3.27 -15.84
C TRP A 260 -29.31 2.87 -16.10
N LEU A 261 -30.27 3.49 -15.40
CA LEU A 261 -31.65 3.02 -15.39
C LEU A 261 -32.63 4.01 -16.02
N ARG A 262 -32.33 5.31 -15.98
CA ARG A 262 -33.25 6.37 -16.40
C ARG A 262 -33.75 6.23 -17.84
N PRO A 263 -32.89 5.94 -18.85
CA PRO A 263 -33.37 5.80 -20.24
C PRO A 263 -34.47 4.75 -20.40
N TYR A 264 -34.41 3.70 -19.57
CA TYR A 264 -35.27 2.53 -19.65
C TYR A 264 -36.52 2.64 -18.76
N LEU A 265 -36.52 3.52 -17.76
CA LEU A 265 -37.59 3.63 -16.76
C LEU A 265 -38.37 4.95 -16.80
N ASP A 266 -37.79 6.04 -17.31
CA ASP A 266 -38.44 7.35 -17.41
C ASP A 266 -39.62 7.30 -18.40
N PRO A 267 -40.89 7.45 -17.97
CA PRO A 267 -42.06 7.30 -18.84
C PRO A 267 -42.08 8.26 -20.03
N SER A 268 -41.35 9.38 -19.96
CA SER A 268 -41.29 10.40 -21.01
C SER A 268 -40.45 9.99 -22.22
N VAL A 269 -39.62 8.94 -22.07
CA VAL A 269 -38.74 8.41 -23.14
C VAL A 269 -38.77 6.88 -23.23
N ALA A 270 -39.03 6.16 -22.15
CA ALA A 270 -38.86 4.71 -22.07
C ALA A 270 -39.69 3.91 -23.08
N TYR A 271 -40.87 4.38 -23.49
CA TYR A 271 -41.68 3.65 -24.47
C TYR A 271 -41.41 4.05 -25.93
N ILE A 272 -41.04 5.31 -26.17
CA ILE A 272 -40.92 5.90 -27.52
C ILE A 272 -39.47 6.12 -27.98
N GLY A 273 -38.52 5.97 -27.06
CA GLY A 273 -37.09 6.14 -27.26
C GLY A 273 -36.57 7.51 -26.81
N THR A 274 -35.32 7.53 -26.38
CA THR A 274 -34.56 8.72 -25.92
C THR A 274 -34.47 9.82 -26.97
N LYS A 275 -34.37 9.46 -28.27
CA LYS A 275 -34.31 10.42 -29.38
C LYS A 275 -35.66 11.00 -29.80
N ASN A 276 -36.75 10.29 -29.51
CA ASN A 276 -38.11 10.67 -29.95
C ASN A 276 -38.96 11.23 -28.81
N GLY A 277 -38.49 11.11 -27.56
CA GLY A 277 -39.21 11.56 -26.38
C GLY A 277 -38.93 13.01 -26.01
N SER A 278 -39.20 13.34 -24.74
CA SER A 278 -39.22 14.74 -24.28
C SER A 278 -37.86 15.33 -23.89
N TRP A 279 -36.80 14.52 -23.90
CA TRP A 279 -35.45 14.98 -23.52
C TRP A 279 -34.87 15.91 -24.60
N ASP A 280 -34.27 17.01 -24.17
CA ASP A 280 -33.52 17.90 -25.06
C ASP A 280 -32.17 17.29 -25.49
N GLU A 281 -31.54 17.87 -26.51
CA GLU A 281 -30.29 17.37 -27.10
C GLU A 281 -29.14 17.21 -26.09
N PHE A 282 -29.04 18.09 -25.08
CA PHE A 282 -27.99 18.01 -24.06
C PHE A 282 -28.31 16.94 -23.02
N THR A 283 -29.59 16.80 -22.63
CA THR A 283 -30.00 15.68 -21.79
C THR A 283 -29.77 14.35 -22.50
N GLN A 284 -30.06 14.26 -23.81
CA GLN A 284 -29.80 13.05 -24.61
C GLN A 284 -28.30 12.71 -24.67
N ALA A 285 -27.42 13.71 -24.74
CA ALA A 285 -25.97 13.49 -24.75
C ALA A 285 -25.43 12.92 -23.44
N GLN A 286 -26.07 13.19 -22.30
CA GLN A 286 -25.59 12.75 -20.99
C GLN A 286 -26.10 11.37 -20.53
N TYR A 287 -26.81 10.63 -21.39
CA TYR A 287 -27.41 9.35 -21.06
C TYR A 287 -27.35 8.36 -22.24
N PRO A 288 -27.33 7.04 -21.98
CA PRO A 288 -27.33 6.04 -23.03
C PRO A 288 -28.52 6.16 -23.98
N VAL A 289 -28.27 5.94 -25.27
CA VAL A 289 -29.32 5.94 -26.29
C VAL A 289 -30.16 4.67 -26.20
N PHE A 290 -31.45 4.84 -25.99
CA PHE A 290 -32.45 3.76 -26.00
C PHE A 290 -33.54 4.01 -27.03
N GLU A 291 -33.94 2.98 -27.76
CA GLU A 291 -34.96 3.05 -28.84
C GLU A 291 -36.41 2.99 -28.34
N GLY A 292 -36.64 2.58 -27.10
CA GLY A 292 -37.95 2.51 -26.47
C GLY A 292 -38.58 1.12 -26.49
N TRP A 293 -39.35 0.79 -25.44
CA TRP A 293 -39.97 -0.52 -25.26
C TRP A 293 -40.96 -0.90 -26.37
N ASN A 294 -41.58 0.07 -27.05
CA ASN A 294 -42.43 -0.22 -28.20
C ASN A 294 -41.65 -0.83 -29.36
N GLU A 295 -40.45 -0.29 -29.62
CA GLU A 295 -39.59 -0.76 -30.70
C GLU A 295 -38.94 -2.11 -30.35
N VAL A 296 -38.50 -2.27 -29.10
CA VAL A 296 -37.97 -3.55 -28.59
C VAL A 296 -39.01 -4.66 -28.73
N SER A 297 -40.24 -4.42 -28.28
CA SER A 297 -41.34 -5.38 -28.41
C SER A 297 -41.64 -5.70 -29.87
N ARG A 298 -41.69 -4.68 -30.75
CA ARG A 298 -41.88 -4.88 -32.18
C ARG A 298 -40.82 -5.82 -32.77
N LYS A 299 -39.55 -5.64 -32.42
CA LYS A 299 -38.44 -6.48 -32.90
C LYS A 299 -38.52 -7.92 -32.40
N LEU A 300 -38.83 -8.12 -31.11
CA LEU A 300 -39.02 -9.47 -30.56
C LEU A 300 -40.15 -10.21 -31.29
N MET A 301 -41.31 -9.55 -31.44
CA MET A 301 -42.47 -10.13 -32.12
C MET A 301 -42.29 -10.35 -33.63
N GLU A 302 -41.31 -9.71 -34.26
CA GLU A 302 -40.99 -9.85 -35.69
C GLU A 302 -39.89 -10.86 -35.96
N ASP A 303 -39.19 -11.33 -34.92
CA ASP A 303 -38.18 -12.35 -35.08
C ASP A 303 -38.80 -13.74 -35.30
N SER A 304 -37.97 -14.76 -35.53
CA SER A 304 -38.44 -16.13 -35.81
C SER A 304 -38.51 -17.01 -34.55
N ASP A 305 -38.36 -16.44 -33.36
CA ASP A 305 -38.32 -17.12 -32.07
C ASP A 305 -39.52 -16.77 -31.18
N PRO A 306 -40.63 -17.52 -31.27
CA PRO A 306 -41.83 -17.25 -30.48
C PRO A 306 -41.65 -17.46 -28.98
N THR A 307 -40.49 -17.95 -28.52
CA THR A 307 -40.21 -18.15 -27.09
C THR A 307 -39.77 -16.87 -26.39
N ASN A 308 -39.45 -15.81 -27.14
CA ASN A 308 -38.99 -14.53 -26.61
C ASN A 308 -40.00 -13.37 -26.83
N ASP A 309 -41.17 -13.67 -27.40
CA ASP A 309 -42.25 -12.73 -27.69
C ASP A 309 -42.73 -11.99 -26.43
N LEU A 310 -42.48 -10.70 -26.37
CA LEU A 310 -42.80 -9.86 -25.21
C LEU A 310 -43.52 -8.59 -25.64
N SER A 311 -44.62 -8.25 -24.95
CA SER A 311 -45.23 -6.91 -25.01
C SER A 311 -44.26 -5.85 -24.47
N PRO A 312 -44.46 -4.54 -24.74
CA PRO A 312 -43.58 -3.49 -24.21
C PRO A 312 -43.45 -3.55 -22.68
N GLU A 313 -44.57 -3.82 -21.98
CA GLU A 313 -44.59 -3.95 -20.52
C GLU A 313 -43.86 -5.22 -20.06
N GLY A 314 -44.00 -6.31 -20.82
CA GLY A 314 -43.28 -7.56 -20.56
C GLY A 314 -41.76 -7.40 -20.72
N ALA A 315 -41.32 -6.75 -21.79
CA ALA A 315 -39.91 -6.47 -22.04
C ALA A 315 -39.30 -5.61 -20.93
N LYS A 316 -40.00 -4.54 -20.52
CA LYS A 316 -39.61 -3.72 -19.37
C LYS A 316 -39.54 -4.53 -18.07
N ARG A 317 -40.52 -5.41 -17.82
CA ARG A 317 -40.53 -6.24 -16.61
C ARG A 317 -39.36 -7.23 -16.55
N LEU A 318 -38.99 -7.81 -17.69
CA LEU A 318 -37.79 -8.63 -17.81
C LEU A 318 -36.52 -7.82 -17.55
N PHE A 319 -36.43 -6.60 -18.07
CA PHE A 319 -35.31 -5.69 -17.76
C PHE A 319 -35.21 -5.37 -16.27
N GLU A 320 -36.32 -5.04 -15.60
CA GLU A 320 -36.35 -4.81 -14.15
C GLU A 320 -35.92 -6.05 -13.37
N TRP A 321 -36.34 -7.25 -13.80
CA TRP A 321 -35.89 -8.50 -13.21
C TRP A 321 -34.38 -8.66 -13.34
N GLN A 322 -33.85 -8.43 -14.53
CA GLN A 322 -32.41 -8.53 -14.82
C GLN A 322 -31.59 -7.52 -14.00
N HIS A 323 -32.09 -6.30 -13.75
CA HIS A 323 -31.36 -5.25 -13.03
C HIS A 323 -31.72 -5.16 -11.53
N ARG A 324 -32.25 -6.25 -10.94
CA ARG A 324 -32.80 -6.23 -9.56
C ARG A 324 -31.77 -6.27 -8.42
N LYS A 325 -30.48 -6.15 -8.71
CA LYS A 325 -29.43 -6.10 -7.68
C LYS A 325 -29.64 -4.88 -6.78
N ARG A 326 -29.64 -5.11 -5.47
CA ARG A 326 -29.91 -4.06 -4.48
C ARG A 326 -28.61 -3.54 -3.85
N PRO A 327 -28.54 -2.24 -3.52
CA PRO A 327 -27.42 -1.69 -2.75
C PRO A 327 -27.45 -2.22 -1.31
N PHE A 328 -26.28 -2.32 -0.67
CA PHE A 328 -26.21 -2.51 0.77
C PHE A 328 -26.50 -1.14 1.45
N THR A 329 -27.70 -0.97 2.02
CA THR A 329 -28.05 0.26 2.77
C THR A 329 -28.13 0.03 4.27
N ASN A 330 -27.96 -1.22 4.71
CA ASN A 330 -28.17 -1.65 6.09
C ASN A 330 -26.96 -2.38 6.68
N GLN A 331 -25.83 -2.42 5.99
CA GLN A 331 -24.63 -3.11 6.45
C GLN A 331 -23.55 -2.11 6.90
N PRO A 332 -22.96 -2.31 8.09
CA PRO A 332 -21.95 -1.40 8.65
C PRO A 332 -20.50 -1.83 8.35
N ASP A 333 -19.59 -0.88 8.51
CA ASP A 333 -18.14 -1.13 8.56
C ASP A 333 -17.70 -1.44 9.99
N TYR A 334 -16.66 -2.27 10.14
CA TYR A 334 -16.08 -2.58 11.44
C TYR A 334 -14.56 -2.56 11.39
N ASP A 335 -13.94 -2.02 12.44
CA ASP A 335 -12.53 -2.17 12.72
C ASP A 335 -12.37 -2.60 14.18
N ILE A 336 -11.89 -3.84 14.37
CA ILE A 336 -11.72 -4.47 15.68
C ILE A 336 -10.23 -4.72 15.89
N ASP A 337 -9.72 -4.23 17.00
CA ASP A 337 -8.33 -4.41 17.42
C ASP A 337 -8.32 -4.86 18.88
N ALA A 338 -7.77 -6.04 19.17
CA ALA A 338 -7.72 -6.59 20.51
C ALA A 338 -6.36 -7.21 20.81
N SER A 339 -5.90 -7.09 22.05
CA SER A 339 -4.70 -7.76 22.54
C SER A 339 -4.83 -8.22 23.97
N PHE A 340 -4.14 -9.30 24.31
CA PHE A 340 -4.06 -9.87 25.63
C PHE A 340 -2.66 -10.43 25.86
N GLY A 341 -1.99 -10.03 26.94
CA GLY A 341 -0.66 -10.54 27.25
C GLY A 341 -0.36 -10.56 28.74
N GLY A 342 0.56 -11.44 29.14
CA GLY A 342 0.95 -11.66 30.54
C GLY A 342 1.78 -12.94 30.70
N PRO A 343 2.02 -13.38 31.95
CA PRO A 343 2.74 -14.62 32.22
C PRO A 343 1.90 -15.85 31.84
N VAL A 344 2.54 -16.95 31.44
CA VAL A 344 1.86 -18.22 31.22
C VAL A 344 1.67 -18.94 32.57
N PRO A 345 0.42 -19.20 33.01
CA PRO A 345 0.17 -19.88 34.28
C PRO A 345 0.81 -21.26 34.33
N ILE A 346 1.21 -21.71 35.54
CA ILE A 346 1.66 -23.08 35.87
C ILE A 346 3.02 -23.45 35.28
N VAL A 347 3.25 -23.22 33.99
CA VAL A 347 4.50 -23.57 33.27
C VAL A 347 5.43 -22.37 33.05
N GLY A 348 5.02 -21.16 33.43
CA GLY A 348 5.81 -19.93 33.32
C GLY A 348 7.21 -20.05 33.93
N VAL A 349 7.28 -20.23 35.25
CA VAL A 349 8.54 -20.28 36.01
C VAL A 349 9.44 -21.46 35.61
N PRO A 350 8.94 -22.71 35.46
CA PRO A 350 9.77 -23.83 35.02
C PRO A 350 10.37 -23.66 33.62
N LEU A 351 9.76 -22.83 32.78
CA LEU A 351 10.21 -22.53 31.42
C LEU A 351 10.85 -21.13 31.33
N GLY A 352 11.45 -20.64 32.43
CA GLY A 352 12.19 -19.38 32.44
C GLY A 352 11.28 -18.17 32.20
N ASP A 353 10.35 -17.91 33.11
CA ASP A 353 9.41 -16.77 33.02
C ASP A 353 8.69 -16.66 31.68
N LEU A 354 8.20 -17.81 31.17
CA LEU A 354 7.46 -17.87 29.91
C LEU A 354 6.24 -16.94 29.97
N ARG A 355 6.17 -16.02 29.03
CA ARG A 355 5.11 -15.02 28.85
C ARG A 355 4.59 -15.03 27.42
N PHE A 356 3.38 -14.53 27.25
CA PHE A 356 2.72 -14.45 25.94
C PHE A 356 2.14 -13.07 25.69
N PHE A 357 2.01 -12.71 24.41
CA PHE A 357 1.26 -11.57 23.94
C PHE A 357 0.49 -12.00 22.69
N LEU A 358 -0.83 -12.03 22.79
CA LEU A 358 -1.77 -12.38 21.71
C LEU A 358 -2.45 -11.11 21.22
N SER A 359 -2.60 -10.96 19.91
CA SER A 359 -3.39 -9.89 19.31
C SER A 359 -4.22 -10.38 18.13
N TYR A 360 -5.30 -9.67 17.88
CA TYR A 360 -6.27 -9.92 16.83
C TYR A 360 -6.67 -8.60 16.18
N LYS A 361 -6.68 -8.59 14.85
CA LYS A 361 -7.15 -7.49 14.02
C LYS A 361 -8.21 -8.02 13.06
N ARG A 362 -9.34 -7.33 12.96
CA ARG A 362 -10.34 -7.54 11.92
C ARG A 362 -10.75 -6.22 11.30
N ILE A 363 -10.66 -6.13 9.98
CA ILE A 363 -11.16 -5.00 9.20
C ILE A 363 -12.28 -5.52 8.30
N ARG A 364 -13.41 -4.82 8.29
CA ARG A 364 -14.49 -4.98 7.33
C ARG A 364 -14.83 -3.63 6.73
N GLU A 365 -14.70 -3.53 5.42
CA GLU A 365 -14.99 -2.32 4.65
C GLU A 365 -16.02 -2.65 3.57
N MET A 366 -17.14 -1.95 3.57
CA MET A 366 -18.10 -2.00 2.48
C MET A 366 -17.51 -1.30 1.24
N LEU A 367 -17.72 -1.88 0.08
CA LEU A 367 -17.14 -1.42 -1.19
C LEU A 367 -17.86 -0.18 -1.75
N LEU A 368 -17.36 0.42 -2.84
CA LEU A 368 -18.04 1.54 -3.50
C LEU A 368 -19.49 1.21 -3.89
N ILE A 369 -19.67 0.02 -4.46
CA ILE A 369 -20.93 -0.66 -4.76
C ILE A 369 -20.76 -2.15 -4.50
N PRO A 370 -21.83 -2.94 -4.26
CA PRO A 370 -21.69 -4.38 -4.17
C PRO A 370 -21.19 -4.93 -5.50
N LEU A 371 -20.19 -5.80 -5.47
CA LEU A 371 -19.68 -6.53 -6.65
C LEU A 371 -20.13 -7.99 -6.54
N THR A 372 -19.23 -8.96 -6.66
CA THR A 372 -19.52 -10.39 -6.38
C THR A 372 -19.78 -10.64 -4.89
N ARG A 373 -19.17 -9.82 -4.05
CA ARG A 373 -19.43 -9.69 -2.61
C ARG A 373 -19.60 -8.21 -2.27
N ASP A 374 -20.13 -7.92 -1.09
CA ASP A 374 -20.46 -6.55 -0.68
C ASP A 374 -19.29 -5.83 0.00
N ASP A 375 -18.34 -6.61 0.56
CA ASP A 375 -17.30 -6.12 1.46
C ASP A 375 -15.91 -6.67 1.15
N TYR A 376 -14.91 -5.96 1.65
CA TYR A 376 -13.57 -6.46 1.90
C TYR A 376 -13.47 -6.88 3.37
N ILE A 377 -12.93 -8.06 3.65
CA ILE A 377 -12.68 -8.53 5.01
C ILE A 377 -11.23 -8.98 5.13
N GLU A 378 -10.57 -8.56 6.19
CA GLU A 378 -9.25 -9.05 6.55
C GLU A 378 -9.20 -9.38 8.04
N ASP A 379 -8.74 -10.58 8.37
CA ASP A 379 -8.52 -11.07 9.72
C ASP A 379 -7.03 -11.39 9.91
N ASN A 380 -6.45 -11.00 11.03
CA ASN A 380 -5.06 -11.34 11.38
C ASN A 380 -4.90 -11.60 12.88
N TRP A 381 -4.21 -12.68 13.21
CA TRP A 381 -3.78 -13.05 14.55
C TRP A 381 -2.27 -12.94 14.65
N ASN A 382 -1.76 -12.41 15.76
CA ASN A 382 -0.34 -12.45 16.09
C ASN A 382 -0.17 -12.96 17.53
N LEU A 383 0.70 -13.95 17.72
CA LEU A 383 1.08 -14.50 19.02
C LEU A 383 2.59 -14.40 19.17
N LYS A 384 3.05 -13.76 20.23
CA LYS A 384 4.45 -13.74 20.66
C LYS A 384 4.59 -14.48 21.98
N LEU A 385 5.47 -15.48 22.03
CA LEU A 385 5.87 -16.17 23.25
C LEU A 385 7.31 -15.82 23.56
N THR A 386 7.62 -15.54 24.82
CA THR A 386 8.98 -15.16 25.22
C THR A 386 9.36 -15.86 26.52
N SER A 387 10.57 -16.41 26.57
CA SER A 387 11.10 -17.18 27.69
C SER A 387 12.57 -16.84 27.91
N ASP A 388 12.96 -16.60 29.15
CA ASP A 388 14.33 -16.38 29.59
C ASP A 388 14.90 -17.72 30.10
N LEU A 389 15.32 -18.60 29.18
CA LEU A 389 15.71 -20.00 29.46
C LEU A 389 16.82 -20.13 30.51
N SER A 390 17.77 -19.19 30.52
CA SER A 390 18.82 -19.06 31.54
C SER A 390 19.36 -17.63 31.55
N GLN A 391 20.27 -17.31 32.48
CA GLN A 391 20.95 -16.03 32.47
C GLN A 391 21.66 -15.83 31.12
N GLY A 392 21.36 -14.73 30.44
CA GLY A 392 21.89 -14.39 29.12
C GLY A 392 21.27 -15.14 27.93
N ILE A 393 20.32 -16.06 28.13
CA ILE A 393 19.67 -16.80 27.04
C ILE A 393 18.17 -16.53 27.03
N LYS A 394 17.68 -15.91 25.96
CA LYS A 394 16.26 -15.60 25.72
C LYS A 394 15.75 -16.42 24.54
N LEU A 395 14.50 -16.88 24.52
CA LEU A 395 13.82 -17.49 23.37
C LEU A 395 12.54 -16.73 23.08
N THR A 396 12.37 -16.30 21.84
CA THR A 396 11.16 -15.67 21.33
C THR A 396 10.60 -16.50 20.19
N LEU A 397 9.32 -16.86 20.28
CA LEU A 397 8.57 -17.50 19.21
C LEU A 397 7.45 -16.55 18.78
N THR A 398 7.43 -16.13 17.52
CA THR A 398 6.38 -15.27 16.97
C THR A 398 5.61 -16.04 15.90
N GLY A 399 4.28 -16.05 16.01
CA GLY A 399 3.37 -16.57 15.01
C GLY A 399 2.46 -15.47 14.50
N ASN A 400 2.31 -15.37 13.19
CA ASN A 400 1.38 -14.47 12.53
C ASN A 400 0.55 -15.28 11.52
N MET A 401 -0.77 -15.21 11.60
CA MET A 401 -1.64 -15.87 10.63
C MET A 401 -2.80 -14.96 10.27
N GLY A 402 -3.19 -14.97 9.01
CA GLY A 402 -4.29 -14.13 8.56
C GLY A 402 -4.91 -14.60 7.27
N LYS A 403 -6.08 -14.04 6.99
CA LYS A 403 -6.89 -14.35 5.83
C LYS A 403 -7.57 -13.08 5.35
N SER A 404 -7.45 -12.85 4.05
CA SER A 404 -8.14 -11.76 3.37
C SER A 404 -9.15 -12.33 2.38
N TYR A 405 -10.33 -11.72 2.35
CA TYR A 405 -11.41 -12.04 1.44
C TYR A 405 -11.59 -10.87 0.48
N ASN A 406 -11.32 -11.15 -0.79
CA ASN A 406 -11.13 -10.18 -1.85
C ASN A 406 -12.02 -10.48 -3.05
N ILE A 407 -12.04 -9.53 -3.99
CA ILE A 407 -12.61 -9.67 -5.32
C ILE A 407 -11.48 -9.53 -6.34
N ALA A 408 -11.29 -10.56 -7.16
CA ALA A 408 -10.31 -10.55 -8.22
C ALA A 408 -10.89 -9.96 -9.51
N ALA A 409 -10.17 -9.01 -10.10
CA ALA A 409 -10.51 -8.48 -11.43
C ALA A 409 -10.29 -9.52 -12.54
N ASN A 410 -11.02 -9.38 -13.64
CA ASN A 410 -10.95 -10.32 -14.76
C ASN A 410 -9.69 -10.13 -15.63
N GLY A 411 -9.38 -11.14 -16.44
CA GLY A 411 -8.13 -11.19 -17.22
C GLY A 411 -7.87 -10.00 -18.17
N THR A 412 -8.90 -9.47 -18.83
CA THR A 412 -8.78 -8.28 -19.70
C THR A 412 -8.57 -6.98 -18.92
N GLU A 413 -8.96 -6.95 -17.65
CA GLU A 413 -8.88 -5.78 -16.77
C GLU A 413 -7.53 -5.68 -16.03
N GLN A 414 -6.86 -6.82 -15.81
CA GLN A 414 -5.54 -6.89 -15.16
C GLN A 414 -4.49 -6.03 -15.89
N ALA A 415 -4.60 -5.88 -17.21
CA ALA A 415 -3.69 -5.06 -18.01
C ALA A 415 -3.79 -3.55 -17.72
N VAL A 416 -4.94 -3.06 -17.25
CA VAL A 416 -5.15 -1.61 -17.01
C VAL A 416 -4.69 -1.18 -15.60
N PHE A 417 -4.63 -2.11 -14.65
CA PHE A 417 -4.05 -1.88 -13.32
C PHE A 417 -2.51 -2.02 -13.27
N ALA A 418 -1.90 -2.49 -14.37
CA ALA A 418 -0.48 -2.87 -14.44
C ALA A 418 0.49 -1.71 -14.69
N GLY A 419 0.20 -0.50 -14.20
CA GLY A 419 1.07 0.67 -14.33
C GLY A 419 2.56 0.33 -14.25
N SER A 420 3.32 0.79 -15.25
CA SER A 420 4.76 0.56 -15.49
C SER A 420 5.27 -0.88 -15.73
N ASN A 421 4.56 -1.94 -15.34
CA ASN A 421 5.05 -3.32 -15.52
C ASN A 421 4.29 -4.14 -16.57
N GLY A 422 3.06 -3.80 -16.96
CA GLY A 422 2.44 -4.29 -18.22
C GLY A 422 2.35 -5.81 -18.42
N LEU A 423 2.43 -6.64 -17.36
CA LEU A 423 2.43 -8.09 -17.50
C LEU A 423 1.04 -8.70 -17.26
N PRO A 424 0.44 -9.38 -18.25
CA PRO A 424 -0.82 -10.08 -18.05
C PRO A 424 -0.66 -11.28 -17.09
N ASN A 425 -1.74 -11.59 -16.36
CA ASN A 425 -1.99 -12.83 -15.58
C ASN A 425 -1.76 -12.80 -14.07
N TYR A 426 -1.51 -11.67 -13.40
CA TYR A 426 -1.50 -11.64 -11.94
C TYR A 426 -2.86 -11.24 -11.37
N THR A 427 -3.30 -11.92 -10.31
CA THR A 427 -4.58 -11.67 -9.67
C THR A 427 -4.57 -10.31 -8.97
N THR A 428 -5.29 -9.33 -9.53
CA THR A 428 -5.48 -7.99 -8.93
C THR A 428 -6.75 -7.93 -8.11
N PHE A 429 -6.69 -7.32 -6.92
CA PHE A 429 -7.84 -7.20 -6.02
C PHE A 429 -8.48 -5.80 -6.08
N LEU A 430 -9.80 -5.77 -6.20
CA LEU A 430 -10.60 -4.54 -6.17
C LEU A 430 -11.02 -4.24 -4.72
N ARG A 431 -10.61 -3.08 -4.18
CA ARG A 431 -10.97 -2.65 -2.81
C ARG A 431 -11.38 -1.17 -2.76
N THR A 432 -10.56 -0.26 -3.28
CA THR A 432 -10.77 1.18 -3.10
C THR A 432 -11.82 1.75 -4.07
N PRO A 433 -12.46 2.89 -3.74
CA PRO A 433 -13.38 3.57 -4.66
C PRO A 433 -12.78 3.85 -6.04
N PHE A 434 -11.51 4.26 -6.10
CA PHE A 434 -10.81 4.50 -7.37
C PHE A 434 -10.62 3.22 -8.19
N GLN A 435 -10.21 2.11 -7.55
CA GLN A 435 -10.04 0.83 -8.24
C GLN A 435 -11.37 0.32 -8.81
N ILE A 436 -12.46 0.44 -8.05
CA ILE A 436 -13.77 -0.02 -8.47
C ILE A 436 -14.33 0.88 -9.58
N ALA A 437 -14.28 2.20 -9.42
CA ALA A 437 -14.73 3.15 -10.44
C ALA A 437 -13.96 2.96 -11.75
N ASN A 438 -12.62 2.89 -11.69
CA ASN A 438 -11.79 2.64 -12.87
C ASN A 438 -12.17 1.32 -13.56
N ASN A 439 -12.35 0.25 -12.79
CA ASN A 439 -12.76 -1.03 -13.37
C ASN A 439 -14.11 -0.92 -14.09
N ILE A 440 -15.07 -0.19 -13.52
CA ILE A 440 -16.41 -0.07 -14.09
C ILE A 440 -16.42 0.75 -15.38
N SER A 441 -15.57 1.76 -15.55
CA SER A 441 -15.69 2.69 -16.69
C SER A 441 -14.81 2.37 -17.91
N LEU A 442 -13.82 1.49 -17.78
CA LEU A 442 -12.82 1.25 -18.84
C LEU A 442 -13.30 0.39 -20.01
N PHE A 443 -14.52 -0.15 -19.96
CA PHE A 443 -14.98 -1.17 -20.91
C PHE A 443 -16.42 -0.88 -21.38
N THR A 444 -16.89 -1.57 -22.42
CA THR A 444 -18.21 -1.33 -23.00
C THR A 444 -19.36 -2.02 -22.23
N GLN A 445 -19.06 -3.02 -21.39
CA GLN A 445 -20.06 -3.89 -20.72
C GLN A 445 -20.37 -3.49 -19.27
N ASN A 446 -20.70 -2.22 -19.04
CA ASN A 446 -20.68 -1.66 -17.69
C ASN A 446 -21.88 -2.08 -16.82
N HIS A 447 -23.02 -2.39 -17.44
CA HIS A 447 -24.19 -2.89 -16.70
C HIS A 447 -23.90 -4.18 -15.94
N SER A 448 -23.23 -5.16 -16.57
CA SER A 448 -22.92 -6.47 -15.98
C SER A 448 -22.10 -6.34 -14.70
N ARG A 449 -21.20 -5.35 -14.67
CA ARG A 449 -20.31 -5.06 -13.54
C ARG A 449 -21.06 -4.48 -12.34
N VAL A 450 -22.08 -3.66 -12.61
CA VAL A 450 -22.89 -3.00 -11.57
C VAL A 450 -23.98 -3.92 -11.05
N PHE A 451 -24.70 -4.62 -11.94
CA PHE A 451 -25.94 -5.32 -11.59
C PHE A 451 -25.81 -6.86 -11.51
N SER A 452 -24.64 -7.47 -11.76
CA SER A 452 -24.40 -8.90 -11.48
C SER A 452 -23.60 -9.14 -10.20
N ASN A 453 -23.82 -10.27 -9.54
CA ASN A 453 -23.01 -10.76 -8.41
C ASN A 453 -22.01 -11.87 -8.81
N SER A 454 -21.86 -12.15 -10.09
CA SER A 454 -20.98 -13.21 -10.60
C SER A 454 -20.03 -12.70 -11.67
N TYR A 455 -19.92 -11.37 -11.84
CA TYR A 455 -19.03 -10.78 -12.84
C TYR A 455 -17.55 -10.96 -12.50
N TYR A 456 -17.18 -10.84 -11.23
CA TYR A 456 -15.81 -10.95 -10.74
C TYR A 456 -15.59 -12.24 -9.96
N SER A 457 -14.37 -12.74 -9.95
CA SER A 457 -14.01 -13.92 -9.16
C SER A 457 -13.88 -13.58 -7.68
N LEU A 458 -14.34 -14.47 -6.81
CA LEU A 458 -14.02 -14.43 -5.38
C LEU A 458 -12.56 -14.84 -5.20
N SER A 459 -11.87 -14.21 -4.25
CA SER A 459 -10.52 -14.61 -3.89
C SER A 459 -10.30 -14.61 -2.40
N GLU A 460 -9.70 -15.68 -1.91
CA GLU A 460 -9.23 -15.79 -0.54
C GLU A 460 -7.69 -15.88 -0.59
N VAL A 461 -7.03 -15.10 0.26
CA VAL A 461 -5.57 -15.15 0.37
C VAL A 461 -5.16 -15.29 1.82
N ASN A 462 -4.50 -16.40 2.13
CA ASN A 462 -4.10 -16.80 3.47
C ASN A 462 -2.60 -16.60 3.64
N HIS A 463 -2.16 -16.23 4.84
CA HIS A 463 -0.74 -16.32 5.24
C HIS A 463 -0.54 -16.98 6.60
N LEU A 464 0.63 -17.60 6.74
CA LEU A 464 1.15 -18.12 8.00
C LEU A 464 2.65 -17.81 8.08
N GLY A 465 3.03 -16.94 9.00
CA GLY A 465 4.41 -16.68 9.41
C GLY A 465 4.67 -17.30 10.78
N LEU A 466 5.80 -18.00 10.92
CA LEU A 466 6.33 -18.52 12.18
C LEU A 466 7.81 -18.14 12.25
N SER A 467 8.22 -17.54 13.37
CA SER A 467 9.61 -17.14 13.61
C SER A 467 10.06 -17.65 14.97
N SER A 468 11.27 -18.19 15.02
CA SER A 468 11.96 -18.58 16.25
C SER A 468 13.28 -17.85 16.35
N ASN A 469 13.48 -17.18 17.48
CA ASN A 469 14.57 -16.27 17.72
C ASN A 469 15.05 -16.44 19.18
N LEU A 470 16.04 -17.30 19.42
CA LEU A 470 16.75 -17.40 20.72
C LEU A 470 17.84 -16.34 20.78
N THR A 471 18.18 -15.62 21.81
CA THR A 471 19.32 -14.70 21.85
C THR A 471 20.31 -15.20 22.87
N HIS A 472 21.63 -15.17 22.61
CA HIS A 472 22.64 -15.49 23.63
C HIS A 472 23.63 -14.35 23.86
N VAL A 473 23.51 -13.73 25.02
CA VAL A 473 24.45 -12.75 25.55
C VAL A 473 25.65 -13.49 26.14
N ILE A 474 26.78 -13.47 25.43
CA ILE A 474 28.04 -14.07 25.88
C ILE A 474 28.65 -13.22 27.01
N SER A 475 28.54 -11.90 26.87
CA SER A 475 29.02 -10.90 27.82
C SER A 475 28.28 -9.58 27.58
N SER A 476 28.45 -8.58 28.45
CA SER A 476 27.80 -7.27 28.30
C SER A 476 28.14 -6.54 26.99
N ASN A 477 29.28 -6.90 26.36
CA ASN A 477 29.78 -6.30 25.13
C ASN A 477 29.65 -7.21 23.90
N THR A 478 29.15 -8.44 24.03
CA THR A 478 29.06 -9.39 22.92
C THR A 478 27.83 -10.29 23.07
N PHE A 479 26.98 -10.29 22.04
CA PHE A 479 25.89 -11.23 21.91
C PHE A 479 25.81 -11.72 20.47
N TYR A 480 25.38 -12.96 20.30
CA TYR A 480 25.13 -13.48 18.98
C TYR A 480 23.67 -13.77 18.80
N ASP A 481 23.41 -14.01 17.51
CA ASP A 481 22.14 -13.99 16.88
C ASP A 481 21.96 -15.13 15.78
N VAL A 482 20.85 -15.86 15.56
CA VAL A 482 20.28 -16.88 14.62
C VAL A 482 18.76 -16.80 14.68
N ARG A 483 18.13 -16.98 13.54
CA ARG A 483 16.69 -17.01 13.45
C ARG A 483 16.27 -18.09 12.48
N ILE A 484 15.14 -18.73 12.76
CA ILE A 484 14.48 -19.62 11.82
C ILE A 484 13.12 -19.04 11.53
N ASP A 485 12.90 -18.65 10.28
CA ASP A 485 11.63 -18.12 9.81
C ASP A 485 10.99 -19.08 8.81
N TYR A 486 9.69 -19.25 8.92
CA TYR A 486 8.84 -19.96 7.99
C TYR A 486 7.70 -19.02 7.59
N PHE A 487 7.54 -18.76 6.30
CA PHE A 487 6.45 -17.93 5.79
C PHE A 487 5.75 -18.64 4.63
N ARG A 488 4.43 -18.77 4.71
CA ARG A 488 3.61 -19.38 3.66
C ARG A 488 2.50 -18.43 3.22
N ARG A 489 2.25 -18.39 1.91
CA ARG A 489 1.11 -17.71 1.28
C ARG A 489 0.32 -18.73 0.46
N GLU A 490 -1.00 -18.65 0.52
CA GLU A 490 -1.90 -19.47 -0.28
C GLU A 490 -2.98 -18.63 -0.93
N TYR A 491 -3.28 -18.95 -2.18
CA TYR A 491 -4.29 -18.28 -2.99
C TYR A 491 -5.42 -19.26 -3.30
N GLU A 492 -6.65 -18.78 -3.22
CA GLU A 492 -7.84 -19.49 -3.70
C GLU A 492 -8.76 -18.50 -4.42
N THR A 493 -8.67 -18.47 -5.74
CA THR A 493 -9.43 -17.56 -6.60
C THR A 493 -10.26 -18.34 -7.61
N GLY A 494 -11.56 -18.06 -7.66
CA GLY A 494 -12.52 -18.77 -8.52
C GLY A 494 -13.85 -18.04 -8.69
N PRO A 495 -14.77 -18.59 -9.50
CA PRO A 495 -16.11 -18.03 -9.64
C PRO A 495 -16.92 -18.24 -8.34
N THR A 496 -18.02 -17.50 -8.20
CA THR A 496 -19.01 -17.76 -7.14
C THR A 496 -19.78 -19.07 -7.40
N SER A 497 -20.73 -19.41 -6.52
CA SER A 497 -21.60 -20.58 -6.67
C SER A 497 -22.27 -20.61 -8.06
N PRO A 498 -22.46 -21.80 -8.66
CA PRO A 498 -23.21 -21.93 -9.91
C PRO A 498 -24.61 -21.34 -9.78
N ARG A 499 -25.12 -20.77 -10.87
CA ARG A 499 -26.51 -20.32 -10.97
C ARG A 499 -27.48 -21.48 -10.76
N ASP A 500 -28.51 -21.27 -9.95
CA ASP A 500 -29.65 -22.16 -9.86
C ASP A 500 -30.57 -21.98 -11.08
N GLU A 501 -30.54 -22.98 -11.97
CA GLU A 501 -31.41 -23.02 -13.15
C GLU A 501 -32.70 -23.80 -12.91
N THR A 502 -32.88 -24.40 -11.72
CA THR A 502 -34.03 -25.25 -11.38
C THR A 502 -35.23 -24.44 -10.93
N ASP A 503 -34.99 -23.39 -10.14
CA ASP A 503 -36.03 -22.46 -9.73
C ASP A 503 -36.43 -21.58 -10.92
N LYS A 504 -37.71 -21.66 -11.29
CA LYS A 504 -38.31 -20.87 -12.38
C LYS A 504 -39.24 -19.82 -11.82
N TYR A 505 -38.99 -18.57 -12.16
CA TYR A 505 -39.75 -17.40 -11.72
C TYR A 505 -40.64 -16.90 -12.84
N GLU A 506 -41.95 -16.92 -12.62
CA GLU A 506 -42.92 -16.31 -13.52
C GLU A 506 -42.92 -14.79 -13.34
N ILE A 507 -42.26 -14.08 -14.26
CA ILE A 507 -42.18 -12.61 -14.19
C ILE A 507 -43.35 -11.93 -14.92
N ILE A 508 -43.96 -12.65 -15.87
CA ILE A 508 -45.10 -12.28 -16.70
C ILE A 508 -45.91 -13.57 -16.88
N PRO A 509 -47.26 -13.54 -16.94
CA PRO A 509 -48.07 -14.74 -17.13
C PRO A 509 -47.59 -15.62 -18.28
N GLY A 510 -47.19 -16.86 -17.96
CA GLY A 510 -46.68 -17.84 -18.93
C GLY A 510 -45.21 -17.69 -19.34
N TYR A 511 -44.48 -16.69 -18.83
CA TYR A 511 -43.06 -16.46 -19.14
C TYR A 511 -42.19 -16.67 -17.91
N PHE A 512 -41.34 -17.70 -17.97
CA PHE A 512 -40.52 -18.15 -16.84
C PHE A 512 -39.04 -17.90 -17.09
N VAL A 513 -38.35 -17.32 -16.11
CA VAL A 513 -36.90 -17.07 -16.13
C VAL A 513 -36.22 -17.73 -14.93
N ASP A 514 -34.91 -17.92 -15.03
CA ASP A 514 -34.07 -18.36 -13.91
C ASP A 514 -33.76 -17.19 -12.94
N GLU A 515 -32.86 -17.43 -12.00
CA GLU A 515 -32.43 -16.42 -11.04
C GLU A 515 -31.42 -15.37 -11.58
N ALA A 516 -31.08 -15.34 -12.88
CA ALA A 516 -30.16 -14.33 -13.43
C ALA A 516 -30.61 -12.91 -13.05
N PRO A 517 -29.73 -11.99 -12.59
CA PRO A 517 -28.27 -11.96 -12.76
C PRO A 517 -27.46 -12.72 -11.71
N TYR A 518 -28.10 -13.43 -10.79
CA TYR A 518 -27.39 -14.06 -9.69
C TYR A 518 -26.78 -15.41 -10.09
N GLY A 519 -25.67 -15.75 -9.43
CA GLY A 519 -24.96 -17.00 -9.64
C GLY A 519 -24.08 -17.00 -10.89
N PHE A 520 -23.02 -17.80 -10.86
CA PHE A 520 -22.13 -17.98 -12.00
C PHE A 520 -22.73 -18.98 -12.99
N SER A 521 -22.91 -18.58 -14.25
CA SER A 521 -23.25 -19.52 -15.31
C SER A 521 -22.04 -19.74 -16.23
N PRO A 522 -21.59 -20.99 -16.42
CA PRO A 522 -20.52 -21.29 -17.37
C PRO A 522 -20.98 -21.17 -18.83
N ILE A 523 -22.29 -21.09 -19.09
CA ILE A 523 -22.86 -21.00 -20.42
C ILE A 523 -23.08 -19.52 -20.76
N PRO A 524 -22.72 -19.04 -21.96
CA PRO A 524 -23.06 -17.70 -22.39
C PRO A 524 -24.57 -17.47 -22.31
N SER A 525 -24.96 -16.41 -21.59
CA SER A 525 -26.34 -16.01 -21.38
C SER A 525 -26.38 -14.48 -21.37
N THR A 526 -27.30 -13.92 -22.14
CA THR A 526 -27.46 -12.47 -22.34
C THR A 526 -28.81 -11.98 -21.85
N GLY A 527 -28.88 -10.69 -21.53
CA GLY A 527 -30.11 -9.98 -21.20
C GLY A 527 -31.01 -9.77 -22.42
N ILE A 528 -32.06 -8.96 -22.25
CA ILE A 528 -33.06 -8.64 -23.29
C ILE A 528 -32.49 -7.80 -24.48
N GLY A 529 -31.18 -7.84 -24.74
CA GLY A 529 -30.53 -7.20 -25.90
C GLY A 529 -30.45 -5.66 -25.87
N VAL A 530 -31.10 -4.98 -24.91
CA VAL A 530 -31.17 -3.51 -24.83
C VAL A 530 -30.07 -2.86 -24.00
N SER A 531 -29.30 -3.65 -23.25
CA SER A 531 -28.44 -3.15 -22.17
C SER A 531 -27.05 -3.80 -22.13
N GLU A 532 -26.60 -4.46 -23.21
CA GLU A 532 -25.31 -5.19 -23.27
C GLU A 532 -25.01 -6.06 -22.03
N PHE A 533 -26.07 -6.59 -21.42
CA PHE A 533 -26.00 -7.20 -20.09
C PHE A 533 -25.75 -8.71 -20.22
N PHE A 534 -24.72 -9.21 -19.54
CA PHE A 534 -24.20 -10.57 -19.62
C PHE A 534 -24.22 -11.25 -18.26
N PHE A 535 -24.65 -12.50 -18.23
CA PHE A 535 -24.78 -13.26 -16.98
C PHE A 535 -23.95 -14.54 -16.93
N GLY A 536 -23.24 -14.89 -18.02
CA GLY A 536 -22.48 -16.14 -18.07
C GLY A 536 -21.49 -16.22 -19.21
N GLY A 537 -20.67 -17.27 -19.19
CA GLY A 537 -19.69 -17.61 -20.23
C GLY A 537 -18.42 -16.73 -20.27
N HIS A 538 -18.56 -15.41 -20.14
CA HIS A 538 -17.46 -14.44 -20.21
C HIS A 538 -17.11 -13.77 -18.87
N THR A 539 -17.76 -14.16 -17.78
CA THR A 539 -17.60 -13.54 -16.45
C THR A 539 -16.73 -14.38 -15.52
N SER A 540 -16.25 -13.80 -14.43
CA SER A 540 -15.48 -14.48 -13.37
C SER A 540 -14.33 -15.33 -13.92
N THR A 541 -13.38 -14.70 -14.59
CA THR A 541 -12.35 -15.41 -15.38
C THR A 541 -11.06 -15.71 -14.63
N ALA A 542 -10.74 -14.99 -13.54
CA ALA A 542 -9.50 -15.17 -12.80
C ALA A 542 -9.46 -16.51 -12.05
N ARG A 543 -8.32 -17.22 -12.09
CA ARG A 543 -8.09 -18.46 -11.35
C ARG A 543 -6.72 -18.42 -10.67
N ASP A 544 -6.68 -18.81 -9.40
CA ASP A 544 -5.43 -18.91 -8.66
C ASP A 544 -5.58 -19.95 -7.55
N SER A 545 -4.63 -20.87 -7.47
CA SER A 545 -4.51 -21.89 -6.43
C SER A 545 -3.06 -22.03 -5.95
N SER A 546 -2.25 -20.99 -6.18
CA SER A 546 -0.82 -21.00 -5.93
C SER A 546 -0.50 -21.08 -4.44
N LYS A 547 0.61 -21.72 -4.11
CA LYS A 547 1.16 -21.83 -2.76
C LYS A 547 2.64 -21.48 -2.78
N THR A 548 3.05 -20.56 -1.93
CA THR A 548 4.45 -20.21 -1.77
C THR A 548 4.89 -20.43 -0.34
N THR A 549 6.06 -21.01 -0.16
CA THR A 549 6.67 -21.21 1.15
C THR A 549 8.11 -20.71 1.12
N SER A 550 8.52 -19.97 2.14
CA SER A 550 9.88 -19.50 2.36
C SER A 550 10.37 -19.98 3.72
N ILE A 551 11.58 -20.52 3.75
CA ILE A 551 12.30 -20.86 4.98
C ILE A 551 13.58 -20.03 5.01
N SER A 552 13.75 -19.23 6.05
CA SER A 552 14.96 -18.42 6.25
C SER A 552 15.72 -18.91 7.48
N LEU A 553 17.04 -18.97 7.35
CA LEU A 553 17.99 -19.16 8.43
C LEU A 553 18.89 -17.94 8.46
N LYS A 554 18.85 -17.17 9.55
CA LYS A 554 19.76 -16.02 9.75
C LYS A 554 20.75 -16.35 10.86
N PHE A 555 21.93 -15.74 10.86
CA PHE A 555 22.92 -15.63 11.94
C PHE A 555 23.38 -14.18 11.99
N ASP A 556 23.41 -13.54 13.15
CA ASP A 556 24.03 -12.23 13.35
C ASP A 556 24.98 -12.33 14.57
N LEU A 557 26.03 -11.52 14.65
CA LEU A 557 26.94 -11.45 15.78
C LEU A 557 27.30 -9.98 15.96
N THR A 558 27.06 -9.47 17.15
CA THR A 558 27.35 -8.08 17.51
C THR A 558 28.33 -8.05 18.67
N SER A 559 29.46 -7.37 18.48
CA SER A 559 30.48 -7.21 19.51
C SER A 559 31.02 -5.78 19.56
N GLN A 560 30.98 -5.18 20.74
CA GLN A 560 31.66 -3.93 21.07
C GLN A 560 33.12 -4.25 21.42
N LEU A 561 34.02 -4.09 20.45
CA LEU A 561 35.44 -4.43 20.60
C LEU A 561 36.19 -3.46 21.53
N ASN A 562 35.78 -2.19 21.52
CA ASN A 562 36.23 -1.12 22.41
C ASN A 562 35.16 -0.02 22.45
N PHE A 563 35.35 1.05 23.22
CA PHE A 563 34.35 2.13 23.35
C PHE A 563 33.93 2.77 22.02
N ASN A 564 34.80 2.78 21.01
CA ASN A 564 34.57 3.46 19.74
C ASN A 564 34.25 2.52 18.56
N ASN A 565 34.35 1.20 18.70
CA ASN A 565 34.17 0.26 17.57
C ASN A 565 33.19 -0.86 17.95
N GLN A 566 32.09 -0.96 17.19
CA GLN A 566 31.10 -2.02 17.30
C GLN A 566 30.99 -2.76 15.97
N VAL A 567 31.43 -4.01 15.95
CA VAL A 567 31.37 -4.85 14.76
C VAL A 567 30.11 -5.70 14.79
N LYS A 568 29.35 -5.68 13.69
CA LYS A 568 28.22 -6.55 13.41
C LYS A 568 28.50 -7.37 12.16
N THR A 569 28.30 -8.68 12.22
CA THR A 569 28.42 -9.57 11.05
C THR A 569 27.29 -10.59 11.04
N GLY A 570 26.92 -11.08 9.87
CA GLY A 570 25.88 -12.09 9.79
C GLY A 570 25.88 -12.90 8.51
N LEU A 571 25.15 -14.01 8.57
CA LEU A 571 24.87 -14.94 7.49
C LEU A 571 23.36 -15.06 7.31
N GLU A 572 22.92 -15.17 6.08
CA GLU A 572 21.52 -15.42 5.73
C GLU A 572 21.45 -16.55 4.71
N PHE A 573 20.49 -17.46 4.86
CA PHE A 573 20.17 -18.47 3.87
C PHE A 573 18.65 -18.56 3.73
N VAL A 574 18.16 -18.44 2.49
CA VAL A 574 16.73 -18.49 2.19
C VAL A 574 16.47 -19.58 1.16
N TYR A 575 15.58 -20.50 1.50
CA TYR A 575 15.03 -21.51 0.59
C TYR A 575 13.58 -21.20 0.30
N ASN A 576 13.19 -21.20 -0.98
CA ASN A 576 11.79 -21.02 -1.38
C ASN A 576 11.24 -22.28 -2.04
N ASN A 577 9.95 -22.51 -1.86
CA ASN A 577 9.16 -23.47 -2.62
C ASN A 577 7.96 -22.73 -3.20
N LEU A 578 7.95 -22.62 -4.53
CA LEU A 578 6.94 -21.90 -5.28
C LEU A 578 6.13 -22.94 -6.05
N ASP A 579 4.90 -23.20 -5.64
CA ASP A 579 3.91 -24.01 -6.37
C ASP A 579 2.92 -23.04 -7.03
N LEU A 580 3.20 -22.65 -8.26
CA LEU A 580 2.46 -21.63 -8.98
C LEU A 580 1.38 -22.29 -9.84
N ASN A 581 0.10 -21.98 -9.61
CA ASN A 581 -1.01 -22.48 -10.40
C ASN A 581 -2.10 -21.40 -10.55
N PHE A 582 -1.94 -20.56 -11.56
CA PHE A 582 -2.79 -19.38 -11.77
C PHE A 582 -2.98 -19.05 -13.26
N GLY A 583 -3.99 -18.24 -13.56
CA GLY A 583 -4.29 -17.84 -14.93
C GLY A 583 -5.70 -17.31 -15.12
N ILE A 584 -6.18 -17.40 -16.37
CA ILE A 584 -7.45 -16.88 -16.83
C ILE A 584 -8.20 -18.01 -17.56
N VAL A 585 -9.45 -18.21 -17.17
CA VAL A 585 -10.38 -19.15 -17.81
C VAL A 585 -11.64 -18.41 -18.25
N ASN A 586 -11.72 -18.17 -19.55
CA ASN A 586 -12.85 -17.68 -20.31
C ASN A 586 -13.44 -18.85 -21.12
N LEU A 587 -14.74 -19.07 -21.01
CA LEU A 587 -15.39 -20.24 -21.62
C LEU A 587 -15.90 -19.95 -23.03
N VAL A 588 -16.09 -18.68 -23.38
CA VAL A 588 -16.65 -18.30 -24.68
C VAL A 588 -15.59 -17.74 -25.62
N PHE A 589 -14.51 -17.17 -25.08
CA PHE A 589 -13.28 -16.87 -25.82
C PHE A 589 -12.11 -17.73 -25.32
N PRO A 590 -12.09 -19.06 -25.52
CA PRO A 590 -11.00 -19.92 -25.06
C PRO A 590 -9.61 -19.53 -25.60
N GLU A 591 -9.54 -18.80 -26.71
CA GLU A 591 -8.33 -18.19 -27.26
C GLU A 591 -7.64 -17.20 -26.32
N SER A 592 -8.40 -16.60 -25.40
CA SER A 592 -7.90 -15.67 -24.37
C SER A 592 -7.36 -16.38 -23.13
N ASN A 593 -7.54 -17.70 -23.02
CA ASN A 593 -7.13 -18.46 -21.84
C ASN A 593 -5.61 -18.56 -21.75
N THR A 594 -5.12 -18.34 -20.55
CA THR A 594 -3.72 -18.45 -20.18
C THR A 594 -3.62 -19.22 -18.89
N TYR A 595 -2.62 -20.11 -18.78
CA TYR A 595 -2.38 -20.87 -17.58
C TYR A 595 -0.88 -20.93 -17.29
N ILE A 596 -0.56 -20.94 -16.00
CA ILE A 596 0.78 -21.15 -15.45
C ILE A 596 0.60 -22.26 -14.42
N ARG A 597 1.36 -23.34 -14.55
CA ARG A 597 1.38 -24.45 -13.60
C ARG A 597 2.80 -24.98 -13.50
N GLU A 598 3.56 -24.48 -12.53
CA GLU A 598 4.98 -24.76 -12.43
C GLU A 598 5.44 -24.80 -10.96
N THR A 599 6.52 -25.51 -10.69
CA THR A 599 7.12 -25.58 -9.37
C THR A 599 8.60 -25.22 -9.42
N TYR A 600 9.03 -24.28 -8.57
CA TYR A 600 10.42 -23.80 -8.51
C TYR A 600 10.95 -23.78 -7.07
N ASN A 601 12.25 -23.99 -6.91
CA ASN A 601 12.91 -24.06 -5.60
C ASN A 601 14.19 -23.19 -5.48
N PRO A 602 14.10 -21.88 -5.76
CA PRO A 602 15.27 -21.01 -5.75
C PRO A 602 15.85 -20.83 -4.35
N ILE A 603 17.17 -20.67 -4.28
CA ILE A 603 17.92 -20.45 -3.05
C ILE A 603 18.68 -19.12 -3.09
N ARG A 604 18.84 -18.52 -1.92
CA ARG A 604 19.68 -17.34 -1.73
C ARG A 604 20.53 -17.50 -0.49
N ALA A 605 21.71 -16.90 -0.51
CA ALA A 605 22.55 -16.77 0.66
C ALA A 605 23.16 -15.38 0.70
N ALA A 606 23.46 -14.88 1.90
CA ALA A 606 24.20 -13.65 2.05
C ALA A 606 25.16 -13.71 3.23
N PHE A 607 26.20 -12.90 3.14
CA PHE A 607 27.14 -12.62 4.22
C PHE A 607 27.36 -11.12 4.28
N TYR A 608 27.42 -10.55 5.48
CA TYR A 608 27.72 -9.14 5.64
C TYR A 608 28.61 -8.90 6.85
N VAL A 609 29.35 -7.79 6.78
CA VAL A 609 30.11 -7.25 7.90
C VAL A 609 29.95 -5.74 7.90
N GLN A 610 29.80 -5.17 9.09
CA GLN A 610 29.63 -3.75 9.32
C GLN A 610 30.35 -3.36 10.61
N ASP A 611 30.99 -2.20 10.60
CA ASP A 611 31.57 -1.58 11.79
C ASP A 611 30.90 -0.23 12.03
N LYS A 612 30.42 -0.01 13.26
CA LYS A 612 29.94 1.28 13.74
C LYS A 612 31.06 1.92 14.56
N LEU A 613 31.62 2.97 13.99
CA LEU A 613 32.64 3.81 14.56
C LEU A 613 31.98 4.96 15.32
N GLU A 614 32.24 5.09 16.63
CA GLU A 614 31.64 6.09 17.50
C GLU A 614 32.73 6.95 18.14
N PHE A 615 33.08 8.05 17.48
CA PHE A 615 33.98 9.07 18.02
C PHE A 615 33.20 10.33 18.39
N GLU A 616 33.74 11.12 19.32
CA GLU A 616 33.11 12.39 19.70
C GLU A 616 33.00 13.30 18.47
N GLY A 617 31.78 13.76 18.17
CA GLY A 617 31.49 14.56 16.99
C GLY A 617 31.58 13.81 15.65
N PHE A 618 31.85 12.50 15.61
CA PHE A 618 31.89 11.74 14.35
C PHE A 618 31.48 10.27 14.55
N ILE A 619 30.35 9.90 13.98
CA ILE A 619 29.81 8.54 14.03
C ILE A 619 29.69 8.02 12.60
N SER A 620 30.19 6.82 12.32
CA SER A 620 30.18 6.25 10.97
C SER A 620 29.80 4.78 10.99
N ASN A 621 28.89 4.40 10.10
CA ASN A 621 28.57 3.01 9.78
C ASN A 621 29.25 2.65 8.45
N VAL A 622 30.21 1.72 8.47
CA VAL A 622 30.91 1.25 7.26
C VAL A 622 30.64 -0.24 7.12
N GLY A 623 30.04 -0.64 5.99
CA GLY A 623 29.65 -2.03 5.80
C GLY A 623 29.77 -2.51 4.37
N VAL A 624 29.83 -3.83 4.22
CA VAL A 624 29.77 -4.50 2.92
C VAL A 624 28.90 -5.74 3.04
N ARG A 625 28.03 -5.94 2.04
CA ARG A 625 27.18 -7.12 1.92
C ARG A 625 27.53 -7.88 0.65
N PHE A 626 27.59 -9.20 0.76
CA PHE A 626 27.76 -10.15 -0.32
C PHE A 626 26.49 -10.97 -0.45
N ASP A 627 25.84 -10.94 -1.61
CA ASP A 627 24.65 -11.74 -1.90
C ASP A 627 24.95 -12.79 -2.97
N TYR A 628 24.42 -13.99 -2.78
CA TYR A 628 24.42 -15.13 -3.70
C TYR A 628 22.98 -15.53 -4.02
N THR A 629 22.67 -15.76 -5.29
CA THR A 629 21.37 -16.27 -5.72
C THR A 629 21.53 -17.36 -6.78
N ASP A 630 20.70 -18.40 -6.66
CA ASP A 630 20.66 -19.53 -7.58
C ASP A 630 19.20 -19.96 -7.80
N SER A 631 18.80 -19.95 -9.08
CA SER A 631 17.44 -20.23 -9.52
C SER A 631 17.05 -21.71 -9.41
N GLN A 632 18.01 -22.64 -9.27
CA GLN A 632 17.77 -24.07 -9.08
C GLN A 632 16.79 -24.69 -10.10
N THR A 633 16.93 -24.30 -11.37
CA THR A 633 16.09 -24.78 -12.48
C THR A 633 16.91 -24.88 -13.76
N ASP A 634 16.40 -25.59 -14.75
CA ASP A 634 16.90 -25.53 -16.12
C ASP A 634 15.89 -24.73 -16.95
N TRP A 635 16.39 -23.85 -17.82
CA TRP A 635 15.55 -22.95 -18.61
C TRP A 635 15.77 -23.18 -20.10
N ALA A 636 14.73 -22.99 -20.91
CA ALA A 636 14.83 -23.18 -22.36
C ALA A 636 15.85 -22.21 -22.98
N ASP A 637 16.77 -22.75 -23.77
CA ASP A 637 17.77 -22.03 -24.56
C ASP A 637 17.46 -22.25 -26.05
N VAL A 638 16.61 -21.38 -26.59
CA VAL A 638 16.05 -21.50 -27.93
C VAL A 638 16.20 -20.19 -28.67
N ASP A 639 16.41 -20.23 -29.99
CA ASP A 639 16.44 -19.01 -30.81
C ASP A 639 15.15 -18.20 -30.63
N ASP A 640 15.28 -16.87 -30.51
CA ASP A 640 14.17 -15.95 -30.19
C ASP A 640 12.95 -16.10 -31.12
N PHE A 641 13.14 -16.53 -32.37
CA PHE A 641 12.07 -16.73 -33.34
C PHE A 641 11.75 -18.21 -33.63
N ASN A 642 12.13 -19.12 -32.73
CA ASN A 642 11.88 -20.55 -32.89
C ASN A 642 10.37 -20.85 -32.92
N LYS A 643 9.87 -21.14 -34.13
CA LYS A 643 8.44 -21.37 -34.39
C LYS A 643 7.88 -22.63 -33.72
N GLN A 644 8.72 -23.61 -33.42
CA GLN A 644 8.29 -24.81 -32.69
C GLN A 644 8.14 -24.52 -31.20
N PHE A 645 9.03 -23.73 -30.59
CA PHE A 645 8.93 -23.42 -29.17
C PHE A 645 7.90 -22.33 -28.85
N PHE A 646 7.99 -21.19 -29.55
CA PHE A 646 7.19 -19.99 -29.25
C PHE A 646 5.85 -19.94 -30.00
N GLY A 647 5.75 -20.56 -31.18
CA GLY A 647 4.55 -20.52 -32.02
C GLY A 647 3.48 -21.54 -31.62
N ALA A 648 2.33 -21.49 -32.31
CA ALA A 648 1.21 -22.42 -32.11
C ALA A 648 1.50 -23.87 -32.56
N ARG A 649 2.70 -24.14 -33.09
CA ARG A 649 3.15 -25.47 -33.51
C ARG A 649 3.91 -26.20 -32.40
N PHE A 650 3.81 -25.73 -31.17
CA PHE A 650 4.47 -26.35 -30.01
C PHE A 650 4.06 -27.80 -29.83
N SER A 651 5.07 -28.65 -29.67
CA SER A 651 4.91 -30.06 -29.35
C SER A 651 5.75 -30.39 -28.12
N GLN A 652 5.11 -30.98 -27.11
CA GLN A 652 5.79 -31.51 -25.91
C GLN A 652 6.73 -32.67 -26.22
N ASN A 653 6.61 -33.30 -27.40
CA ASN A 653 7.45 -34.42 -27.82
C ASN A 653 8.78 -33.98 -28.45
N VAL A 654 8.97 -32.68 -28.68
CA VAL A 654 10.23 -32.13 -29.19
C VAL A 654 11.13 -31.81 -28.00
N VAL A 655 12.36 -32.31 -28.05
CA VAL A 655 13.39 -31.99 -27.06
C VAL A 655 14.00 -30.64 -27.44
N TYR A 656 13.81 -29.64 -26.59
CA TYR A 656 14.45 -28.34 -26.71
C TYR A 656 15.73 -28.32 -25.86
N ASN A 657 16.71 -27.53 -26.28
CA ASN A 657 17.88 -27.28 -25.46
C ASN A 657 17.46 -26.54 -24.19
N VAL A 658 18.00 -26.95 -23.07
CA VAL A 658 17.83 -26.30 -21.78
C VAL A 658 19.19 -26.06 -21.16
N VAL A 659 19.35 -24.93 -20.49
CA VAL A 659 20.58 -24.55 -19.79
C VAL A 659 20.24 -24.13 -18.37
N SER A 660 21.12 -24.49 -17.44
CA SER A 660 20.99 -24.00 -16.07
C SER A 660 21.36 -22.51 -16.04
N PRO A 661 20.51 -21.64 -15.48
CA PRO A 661 20.80 -20.22 -15.30
C PRO A 661 22.09 -19.97 -14.52
N LYS A 662 22.75 -18.85 -14.80
CA LYS A 662 23.98 -18.42 -14.16
C LYS A 662 23.71 -18.11 -12.69
N LYS A 663 24.57 -18.64 -11.82
CA LYS A 663 24.63 -18.26 -10.41
C LYS A 663 25.07 -16.80 -10.30
N GLN A 664 24.36 -16.02 -9.50
CA GLN A 664 24.59 -14.59 -9.38
C GLN A 664 25.27 -14.26 -8.05
N PHE A 665 26.30 -13.40 -8.14
CA PHE A 665 27.02 -12.86 -7.00
C PHE A 665 26.96 -11.35 -7.06
N SER A 666 26.73 -10.69 -5.92
CA SER A 666 26.74 -9.24 -5.86
C SER A 666 27.40 -8.73 -4.59
N VAL A 667 28.04 -7.56 -4.71
CA VAL A 667 28.68 -6.85 -3.61
C VAL A 667 28.04 -5.48 -3.48
N SER A 668 27.68 -5.12 -2.26
CA SER A 668 26.89 -3.95 -1.94
C SER A 668 27.56 -3.18 -0.79
N PRO A 669 28.41 -2.17 -1.08
CA PRO A 669 29.00 -1.33 -0.05
C PRO A 669 27.98 -0.38 0.59
N ARG A 670 28.23 -0.04 1.86
CA ARG A 670 27.44 0.86 2.71
C ARG A 670 28.36 1.85 3.42
N LEU A 671 27.99 3.12 3.40
CA LEU A 671 28.62 4.17 4.18
C LEU A 671 27.54 5.10 4.72
N GLY A 672 27.47 5.24 6.04
CA GLY A 672 26.70 6.27 6.73
C GLY A 672 27.64 7.06 7.62
N ILE A 673 27.53 8.38 7.62
CA ILE A 673 28.28 9.30 8.48
C ILE A 673 27.26 10.21 9.17
N SER A 674 27.40 10.38 10.47
CA SER A 674 26.72 11.39 11.28
C SER A 674 27.78 12.25 11.97
N HIS A 675 27.66 13.56 11.80
CA HIS A 675 28.51 14.57 12.42
C HIS A 675 27.64 15.46 13.31
N PRO A 676 27.53 15.14 14.61
CA PRO A 676 26.94 16.03 15.59
C PRO A 676 27.76 17.33 15.65
N ILE A 677 27.14 18.45 15.28
CA ILE A 677 27.75 19.79 15.33
C ILE A 677 27.59 20.36 16.74
N THR A 678 26.43 20.12 17.35
CA THR A 678 26.12 20.43 18.76
C THR A 678 25.26 19.31 19.36
N GLU A 679 24.89 19.41 20.63
CA GLU A 679 23.89 18.51 21.25
C GLU A 679 22.52 18.60 20.57
N ASN A 680 22.21 19.76 19.97
CA ASN A 680 20.94 20.08 19.34
C ASN A 680 21.03 20.14 17.81
N SER A 681 22.15 19.74 17.20
CA SER A 681 22.27 19.73 15.74
C SER A 681 23.22 18.68 15.21
N LYS A 682 22.86 18.04 14.10
CA LYS A 682 23.72 17.12 13.37
C LYS A 682 23.59 17.30 11.87
N LEU A 683 24.69 17.03 11.16
CA LEU A 683 24.70 16.77 9.73
C LEU A 683 24.91 15.27 9.52
N TYR A 684 24.17 14.64 8.63
CA TYR A 684 24.44 13.25 8.25
C TYR A 684 24.49 13.08 6.74
N PHE A 685 25.28 12.11 6.30
CA PHE A 685 25.43 11.72 4.91
C PHE A 685 25.37 10.20 4.82
N ASN A 686 24.67 9.67 3.81
CA ASN A 686 24.76 8.26 3.50
C ASN A 686 24.92 8.00 2.00
N TYR A 687 25.56 6.87 1.72
CA TYR A 687 25.83 6.33 0.40
C TYR A 687 25.74 4.80 0.45
N GLY A 688 25.05 4.20 -0.51
CA GLY A 688 24.98 2.74 -0.55
C GLY A 688 24.48 2.17 -1.87
N HIS A 689 24.87 0.93 -2.13
CA HIS A 689 24.41 0.14 -3.29
C HIS A 689 23.37 -0.88 -2.82
N PHE A 690 22.18 -0.82 -3.38
CA PHE A 690 21.04 -1.66 -3.00
C PHE A 690 20.65 -2.52 -4.19
N LYS A 691 20.60 -3.84 -4.01
CA LYS A 691 20.21 -4.78 -5.05
C LYS A 691 19.06 -5.65 -4.59
N GLN A 692 18.21 -6.00 -5.54
CA GLN A 692 17.06 -6.83 -5.28
C GLN A 692 16.84 -7.79 -6.45
N LEU A 693 16.46 -9.01 -6.12
CA LEU A 693 16.01 -9.98 -7.09
C LEU A 693 14.62 -9.59 -7.61
N PRO A 694 14.38 -9.64 -8.93
CA PRO A 694 13.03 -9.59 -9.48
C PRO A 694 12.08 -10.59 -8.80
N SER A 695 10.78 -10.35 -8.90
CA SER A 695 9.82 -11.29 -8.34
C SER A 695 9.89 -12.64 -9.05
N TYR A 696 9.70 -13.72 -8.30
CA TYR A 696 9.89 -15.06 -8.86
C TYR A 696 8.83 -15.42 -9.92
N ASP A 697 7.62 -14.86 -9.82
CA ASP A 697 6.62 -15.02 -10.86
C ASP A 697 7.03 -14.41 -12.21
N GLN A 698 7.89 -13.40 -12.22
CA GLN A 698 8.44 -12.81 -13.43
C GLN A 698 9.68 -13.58 -13.93
N LEU A 699 10.55 -14.02 -13.02
CA LEU A 699 11.73 -14.82 -13.37
C LEU A 699 11.35 -16.14 -14.04
N PHE A 700 10.32 -16.80 -13.50
CA PHE A 700 9.94 -18.16 -13.87
C PHE A 700 8.64 -18.24 -14.66
N GLN A 701 8.19 -17.14 -15.28
CA GLN A 701 6.93 -17.15 -16.02
C GLN A 701 7.09 -17.85 -17.39
N LEU A 702 6.35 -18.94 -17.61
CA LEU A 702 6.11 -19.48 -18.95
C LEU A 702 4.60 -19.56 -19.18
N SER A 703 4.04 -18.49 -19.75
CA SER A 703 2.61 -18.44 -20.06
C SER A 703 2.37 -18.87 -21.50
N ARG A 704 1.50 -19.87 -21.70
CA ARG A 704 1.03 -20.30 -23.02
C ARG A 704 -0.45 -20.00 -23.19
N GLY A 705 -0.81 -19.62 -24.42
CA GLY A 705 -2.21 -19.49 -24.84
C GLY A 705 -2.84 -20.85 -25.14
N SER A 706 -4.12 -20.87 -25.51
CA SER A 706 -4.83 -22.12 -25.79
C SER A 706 -4.38 -22.86 -27.04
N GLN A 707 -3.69 -22.19 -27.98
CA GLN A 707 -3.03 -22.85 -29.12
C GLN A 707 -1.59 -23.26 -28.79
N SER A 708 -1.21 -23.28 -27.51
CA SER A 708 0.13 -23.60 -27.01
C SER A 708 1.23 -22.62 -27.41
N GLN A 709 0.92 -21.50 -28.07
CA GLN A 709 1.87 -20.44 -28.35
C GLN A 709 2.28 -19.73 -27.04
N VAL A 710 3.56 -19.36 -26.92
CA VAL A 710 4.05 -18.59 -25.77
C VAL A 710 3.48 -17.18 -25.85
N LYS A 711 2.96 -16.68 -24.74
CA LYS A 711 2.51 -15.30 -24.58
C LYS A 711 3.51 -14.48 -23.78
N LEU A 712 4.11 -15.11 -22.77
CA LEU A 712 5.09 -14.48 -21.90
C LEU A 712 6.21 -15.48 -21.54
N PHE A 713 7.44 -15.02 -21.64
CA PHE A 713 8.65 -15.79 -21.40
C PHE A 713 9.57 -15.08 -20.40
N GLY A 714 9.65 -15.61 -19.20
CA GLY A 714 10.52 -15.19 -18.11
C GLY A 714 11.98 -15.47 -18.41
N ASN A 715 12.84 -14.88 -17.59
CA ASN A 715 14.28 -14.99 -17.76
C ASN A 715 14.95 -15.14 -16.38
N PRO A 716 15.33 -16.36 -15.97
CA PRO A 716 16.02 -16.59 -14.70
C PRO A 716 17.46 -16.03 -14.64
N ASN A 717 17.99 -15.48 -15.74
CA ASN A 717 19.31 -14.87 -15.82
C ASN A 717 19.28 -13.33 -15.71
N LEU A 718 18.13 -12.73 -15.39
CA LEU A 718 17.99 -11.27 -15.31
C LEU A 718 18.97 -10.66 -14.32
N GLU A 719 19.57 -9.54 -14.70
CA GLU A 719 20.42 -8.79 -13.78
C GLU A 719 19.58 -8.25 -12.62
N LEU A 720 20.20 -8.22 -11.42
CA LEU A 720 19.53 -7.71 -10.24
C LEU A 720 19.36 -6.21 -10.36
N ALA A 721 18.12 -5.74 -10.27
CA ALA A 721 17.81 -4.32 -10.27
C ALA A 721 18.59 -3.64 -9.14
N LYS A 722 19.22 -2.50 -9.47
CA LYS A 722 20.18 -1.81 -8.61
C LYS A 722 19.72 -0.39 -8.35
N THR A 723 19.86 0.06 -7.11
CA THR A 723 19.71 1.46 -6.71
C THR A 723 20.99 1.91 -6.03
N ILE A 724 21.64 2.95 -6.55
CA ILE A 724 22.70 3.66 -5.84
C ILE A 724 22.06 4.88 -5.19
N SER A 725 22.07 4.91 -3.87
CA SER A 725 21.42 5.97 -3.09
C SER A 725 22.45 6.88 -2.44
N TYR A 726 22.17 8.18 -2.46
CA TYR A 726 22.90 9.22 -1.76
C TYR A 726 21.89 10.06 -0.99
N GLU A 727 22.27 10.47 0.21
CA GLU A 727 21.45 11.38 1.02
C GLU A 727 22.32 12.25 1.90
N LEU A 728 21.93 13.51 2.03
CA LEU A 728 22.52 14.50 2.93
C LEU A 728 21.38 15.13 3.74
N GLY A 729 21.49 15.12 5.06
CA GLY A 729 20.47 15.71 5.92
C GLY A 729 21.03 16.48 7.10
N TYR A 730 20.18 17.34 7.64
CA TYR A 730 20.44 18.22 8.77
C TYR A 730 19.26 18.18 9.72
N ASP A 731 19.53 17.83 10.97
CA ASP A 731 18.55 17.84 12.05
C ASP A 731 18.92 18.93 13.05
N HIS A 732 17.92 19.67 13.52
CA HIS A 732 18.10 20.73 14.51
C HIS A 732 16.94 20.79 15.50
N ALA A 733 17.26 20.77 16.79
CA ALA A 733 16.32 21.04 17.87
C ALA A 733 16.28 22.53 18.21
N LEU A 734 15.08 23.11 18.22
CA LEU A 734 14.79 24.48 18.60
C LEU A 734 13.99 24.51 19.91
N PHE A 735 14.47 25.30 20.87
CA PHE A 735 13.82 25.52 22.17
C PHE A 735 13.51 24.23 22.94
N ASP A 736 14.26 23.15 22.69
CA ASP A 736 14.08 21.82 23.29
C ASP A 736 12.66 21.22 23.13
N GLU A 737 11.84 21.78 22.23
CA GLU A 737 10.46 21.36 21.96
C GLU A 737 10.21 20.99 20.49
N TYR A 738 10.91 21.66 19.57
CA TYR A 738 10.70 21.54 18.13
C TYR A 738 11.91 20.87 17.46
N LEU A 739 11.65 19.90 16.59
CA LEU A 739 12.67 19.25 15.77
C LEU A 739 12.42 19.61 14.30
N ILE A 740 13.40 20.24 13.66
CA ILE A 740 13.43 20.45 12.21
C ILE A 740 14.37 19.42 11.61
N GLN A 741 13.90 18.70 10.60
CA GLN A 741 14.69 17.77 9.81
C GLN A 741 14.58 18.17 8.34
N VAL A 742 15.72 18.36 7.70
CA VAL A 742 15.80 18.66 6.27
C VAL A 742 16.73 17.64 5.64
N SER A 743 16.28 16.95 4.60
CA SER A 743 17.12 16.00 3.87
C SER A 743 16.97 16.18 2.36
N GLY A 744 18.08 16.01 1.64
CA GLY A 744 18.12 15.91 0.19
C GLY A 744 18.57 14.51 -0.20
N PHE A 745 17.91 13.91 -1.18
CA PHE A 745 18.21 12.55 -1.63
C PHE A 745 18.36 12.45 -3.16
N TYR A 746 19.14 11.48 -3.58
CA TYR A 746 19.39 11.12 -4.97
C TYR A 746 19.45 9.60 -5.12
N HIS A 747 18.69 9.05 -6.06
CA HIS A 747 18.66 7.63 -6.39
C HIS A 747 18.93 7.45 -7.87
N ASP A 748 20.01 6.74 -8.18
CA ASP A 748 20.34 6.25 -9.51
C ASP A 748 19.94 4.78 -9.63
N ILE A 749 18.93 4.51 -10.45
CA ILE A 749 18.30 3.21 -10.61
C ILE A 749 18.65 2.65 -11.99
N THR A 750 19.24 1.45 -12.01
CA THR A 750 19.56 0.73 -13.24
C THR A 750 19.03 -0.70 -13.20
N ASP A 751 18.97 -1.32 -14.37
CA ASP A 751 18.62 -2.73 -14.55
C ASP A 751 17.22 -3.05 -14.01
N GLN A 752 16.33 -2.05 -14.05
CA GLN A 752 14.94 -2.23 -13.67
C GLN A 752 14.21 -3.03 -14.77
N LEU A 753 13.22 -3.79 -14.33
CA LEU A 753 12.46 -4.69 -15.17
C LEU A 753 11.76 -3.94 -16.30
N SER A 754 11.76 -4.56 -17.47
CA SER A 754 11.12 -4.12 -18.70
C SER A 754 10.54 -5.33 -19.43
N VAL A 755 9.55 -5.08 -20.27
CA VAL A 755 8.98 -6.07 -21.18
C VAL A 755 9.42 -5.76 -22.60
N THR A 756 9.94 -6.75 -23.30
CA THR A 756 10.28 -6.64 -24.73
C THR A 756 9.42 -7.60 -25.54
N ARG A 757 8.77 -7.09 -26.59
CA ARG A 757 7.95 -7.89 -27.49
C ARG A 757 8.76 -8.38 -28.68
N TYR A 758 8.72 -9.67 -28.96
CA TYR A 758 9.36 -10.31 -30.10
C TYR A 758 8.31 -10.64 -31.16
N THR A 759 8.59 -10.33 -32.43
CA THR A 759 7.70 -10.62 -33.57
C THR A 759 8.48 -11.18 -34.75
N SER A 760 8.10 -12.37 -35.24
CA SER A 760 8.74 -12.98 -36.43
C SER A 760 8.31 -12.29 -37.73
N ALA A 761 9.11 -12.43 -38.78
CA ALA A 761 8.90 -11.74 -40.06
C ALA A 761 7.59 -12.18 -40.77
N ASP A 762 7.13 -13.39 -40.48
CA ASP A 762 5.86 -13.94 -40.98
C ASP A 762 4.68 -13.80 -40.00
N GLY A 763 4.91 -13.15 -38.85
CA GLY A 763 3.90 -12.95 -37.80
C GLY A 763 3.46 -14.23 -37.05
N THR A 764 4.11 -15.37 -37.29
CA THR A 764 3.73 -16.65 -36.64
C THR A 764 4.21 -16.80 -35.20
N VAL A 765 5.24 -16.04 -34.81
CA VAL A 765 5.75 -15.95 -33.44
C VAL A 765 5.56 -14.52 -32.94
N GLY A 766 4.90 -14.39 -31.79
CA GLY A 766 4.62 -13.11 -31.14
C GLY A 766 4.47 -13.31 -29.63
N TYR A 767 5.48 -12.91 -28.86
CA TYR A 767 5.49 -13.08 -27.40
C TYR A 767 6.20 -11.92 -26.69
N ASN A 768 5.92 -11.78 -25.40
CA ASN A 768 6.62 -10.85 -24.52
C ASN A 768 7.71 -11.59 -23.74
N SER A 769 8.87 -10.97 -23.54
CA SER A 769 9.92 -11.47 -22.66
C SER A 769 10.30 -10.45 -21.60
N ILE A 770 10.65 -10.94 -20.41
CA ILE A 770 11.10 -10.10 -19.29
C ILE A 770 12.60 -9.80 -19.45
N ASN A 771 12.94 -8.52 -19.41
CA ASN A 771 14.30 -7.99 -19.56
C ASN A 771 14.63 -6.97 -18.46
N SER A 772 15.91 -6.61 -18.31
CA SER A 772 16.40 -5.64 -17.31
C SER A 772 16.97 -4.41 -18.01
N ASN A 773 16.10 -3.60 -18.63
CA ASN A 773 16.52 -2.52 -19.53
C ASN A 773 16.05 -1.12 -19.10
N ASN A 774 15.29 -1.01 -18.01
CA ASN A 774 14.76 0.27 -17.54
C ASN A 774 15.70 0.93 -16.54
N TYR A 775 15.67 2.26 -16.52
CA TYR A 775 16.42 3.08 -15.57
C TYR A 775 15.54 4.21 -15.04
N ALA A 776 15.91 4.74 -13.87
CA ALA A 776 15.29 5.91 -13.29
C ALA A 776 16.31 6.76 -12.51
N ASP A 777 16.10 8.06 -12.53
CA ASP A 777 16.81 9.08 -11.77
C ASP A 777 15.76 9.76 -10.89
N ILE A 778 15.90 9.63 -9.57
CA ILE A 778 14.95 10.20 -8.61
C ILE A 778 15.70 11.09 -7.65
N ARG A 779 15.27 12.34 -7.52
CA ARG A 779 15.93 13.33 -6.66
C ARG A 779 14.91 14.23 -6.00
N GLY A 780 15.19 14.63 -4.78
CA GLY A 780 14.24 15.43 -4.03
C GLY A 780 14.79 15.97 -2.73
N PHE A 781 13.95 16.71 -2.03
CA PHE A 781 14.19 17.09 -0.65
C PHE A 781 12.93 16.94 0.19
N GLU A 782 13.14 16.69 1.47
CA GLU A 782 12.12 16.49 2.48
C GLU A 782 12.34 17.50 3.60
N VAL A 783 11.25 18.03 4.13
CA VAL A 783 11.24 18.88 5.31
C VAL A 783 10.25 18.30 6.30
N THR A 784 10.67 18.14 7.55
CA THR A 784 9.81 17.71 8.64
C THR A 784 10.00 18.67 9.82
N LEU A 785 8.89 19.21 10.31
CA LEU A 785 8.84 19.98 11.55
C LEU A 785 7.99 19.19 12.54
N LYS A 786 8.57 18.73 13.64
CA LYS A 786 7.86 18.00 14.71
C LYS A 786 7.86 18.81 15.99
N ARG A 787 6.74 18.80 16.71
CA ARG A 787 6.67 19.20 18.11
C ARG A 787 6.28 17.98 18.93
N LEU A 788 7.26 17.42 19.64
CA LEU A 788 7.14 16.12 20.32
C LEU A 788 6.79 16.23 21.81
N ALA A 789 6.76 17.45 22.35
CA ALA A 789 6.49 17.73 23.75
C ALA A 789 5.54 18.94 23.89
N GLY A 790 4.71 18.90 24.92
CA GLY A 790 3.69 19.92 25.20
C GLY A 790 2.43 19.30 25.81
N SER A 791 1.80 20.02 26.75
CA SER A 791 0.55 19.61 27.40
C SER A 791 -0.70 19.90 26.56
N TRP A 792 -0.60 20.84 25.61
CA TRP A 792 -1.75 21.33 24.84
C TRP A 792 -1.69 21.02 23.35
N PHE A 793 -0.52 21.10 22.71
CA PHE A 793 -0.37 20.94 21.27
C PHE A 793 0.82 20.05 20.95
N ARG A 794 0.58 19.07 20.07
CA ARG A 794 1.61 18.15 19.54
C ARG A 794 1.34 17.91 18.06
N GLY A 795 2.32 17.35 17.37
CA GLY A 795 2.14 16.88 16.00
C GLY A 795 3.32 17.26 15.11
N PHE A 796 3.09 17.18 13.81
CA PHE A 796 4.13 17.40 12.82
C PHE A 796 3.59 17.90 11.49
N LEU A 797 4.44 18.60 10.75
CA LEU A 797 4.24 18.98 9.36
C LEU A 797 5.36 18.36 8.53
N THR A 798 4.98 17.67 7.46
CA THR A 798 5.92 17.12 6.48
C THR A 798 5.68 17.75 5.12
N TYR A 799 6.75 17.94 4.36
CA TYR A 799 6.72 18.42 2.98
C TYR A 799 7.74 17.63 2.16
N THR A 800 7.35 17.21 0.96
CA THR A 800 8.22 16.47 0.03
C THR A 800 8.15 17.11 -1.35
N TYR A 801 9.32 17.36 -1.93
CA TYR A 801 9.51 17.72 -3.33
C TYR A 801 10.36 16.64 -4.00
N GLN A 802 9.85 16.03 -5.07
CA GLN A 802 10.53 14.95 -5.78
C GLN A 802 10.41 15.15 -7.29
N VAL A 803 11.52 14.93 -7.99
CA VAL A 803 11.61 14.88 -9.46
C VAL A 803 12.02 13.49 -9.87
N THR A 804 11.32 12.93 -10.84
CA THR A 804 11.64 11.62 -11.42
C THR A 804 11.90 11.78 -12.91
N SER A 805 12.99 11.22 -13.41
CA SER A 805 13.23 10.98 -14.84
C SER A 805 13.39 9.49 -15.05
N GLN A 806 12.70 8.90 -16.02
CA GLN A 806 12.74 7.46 -16.25
C GLN A 806 12.84 7.16 -17.75
N GLY A 807 13.43 6.02 -18.10
CA GLY A 807 13.58 5.61 -19.48
C GLY A 807 14.07 4.19 -19.62
N ARG A 808 14.55 3.85 -20.81
CA ARG A 808 15.10 2.54 -21.14
C ARG A 808 16.39 2.65 -21.93
N PHE A 809 17.32 1.71 -21.72
CA PHE A 809 18.55 1.59 -22.50
C PHE A 809 18.36 0.72 -23.76
N GLY A 810 17.39 -0.19 -23.76
CA GLY A 810 17.15 -1.17 -24.82
C GLY A 810 15.87 -0.93 -25.64
N ARG A 811 15.56 -1.89 -26.51
CA ARG A 811 14.34 -1.92 -27.31
C ARG A 811 13.19 -2.61 -26.56
N ASP A 812 11.99 -2.07 -26.67
CA ASP A 812 10.74 -2.66 -26.23
C ASP A 812 10.08 -3.53 -27.31
N GLN A 813 10.50 -3.42 -28.57
CA GLN A 813 10.10 -4.35 -29.63
C GLN A 813 11.30 -4.80 -30.46
N ILE A 814 11.33 -6.10 -30.75
CA ILE A 814 12.31 -6.77 -31.57
C ILE A 814 11.59 -7.51 -32.70
N PHE A 815 11.93 -7.15 -33.93
CA PHE A 815 11.40 -7.74 -35.16
C PHE A 815 12.47 -8.59 -35.84
N GLU A 816 12.09 -9.77 -36.31
CA GLU A 816 12.96 -10.61 -37.15
C GLU A 816 13.21 -9.96 -38.52
N ASP A 817 12.24 -9.21 -39.07
CA ASP A 817 12.41 -8.43 -40.31
C ASP A 817 13.28 -7.19 -40.04
N PRO A 818 14.49 -7.09 -40.64
CA PRO A 818 15.37 -5.95 -40.43
C PRO A 818 14.79 -4.61 -40.91
N SER A 819 13.91 -4.62 -41.91
CA SER A 819 13.28 -3.41 -42.45
C SER A 819 12.25 -2.85 -41.48
N GLU A 820 11.46 -3.73 -40.86
CA GLU A 820 10.51 -3.36 -39.82
C GLU A 820 11.22 -2.88 -38.56
N GLN A 821 12.30 -3.58 -38.16
CA GLN A 821 13.13 -3.15 -37.03
C GLN A 821 13.72 -1.76 -37.26
N LYS A 822 14.25 -1.50 -38.46
CA LYS A 822 14.81 -0.19 -38.80
C LYS A 822 13.75 0.92 -38.73
N ARG A 823 12.56 0.68 -39.28
CA ARG A 823 11.44 1.63 -39.20
C ARG A 823 11.02 1.90 -37.75
N PHE A 824 11.00 0.87 -36.91
CA PHE A 824 10.73 1.01 -35.48
C PHE A 824 11.78 1.87 -34.79
N ASP A 825 13.06 1.58 -35.00
CA ASP A 825 14.18 2.32 -34.42
C ASP A 825 14.20 3.80 -34.88
N GLU A 826 13.88 4.09 -36.14
CA GLU A 826 13.79 5.45 -36.68
C GLU A 826 12.62 6.25 -36.08
N ASN A 827 11.49 5.59 -35.77
CA ASN A 827 10.29 6.24 -35.24
C ASN A 827 10.33 6.54 -33.73
N ILE A 828 11.20 5.89 -32.95
CA ILE A 828 11.25 6.02 -31.47
C ILE A 828 12.09 7.23 -31.01
N GLY A 829 12.79 7.90 -31.93
CA GLY A 829 13.55 9.12 -31.63
C GLY A 829 12.75 10.14 -30.80
N ASN A 830 13.36 10.61 -29.70
CA ASN A 830 12.82 11.50 -28.64
C ASN A 830 11.81 10.91 -27.61
N PHE A 831 11.32 9.67 -27.74
CA PHE A 831 10.39 9.06 -26.77
C PHE A 831 11.05 8.17 -25.70
N ALA A 832 12.38 8.14 -25.63
CA ALA A 832 13.13 7.21 -24.77
C ALA A 832 13.16 7.58 -23.28
N GLN A 833 12.75 8.80 -22.93
CA GLN A 833 12.84 9.33 -21.57
C GLN A 833 11.60 10.13 -21.20
N ASN A 834 10.93 9.76 -20.12
CA ASN A 834 9.82 10.49 -19.52
C ASN A 834 10.32 11.35 -18.35
N LYS A 835 9.86 12.60 -18.28
CA LYS A 835 10.19 13.58 -17.24
C LYS A 835 8.91 14.29 -16.77
N PRO A 836 8.08 13.64 -15.95
CA PRO A 836 6.87 14.27 -15.43
C PRO A 836 7.19 15.53 -14.63
N VAL A 837 6.33 16.55 -14.73
CA VAL A 837 6.39 17.71 -13.83
C VAL A 837 6.19 17.25 -12.38
N PRO A 838 7.07 17.67 -11.45
CA PRO A 838 6.98 17.35 -10.02
C PRO A 838 5.63 17.72 -9.40
N GLN A 839 5.13 16.86 -8.52
CA GLN A 839 3.92 17.10 -7.72
C GLN A 839 4.26 17.10 -6.23
N PRO A 840 4.65 18.26 -5.67
CA PRO A 840 4.94 18.36 -4.24
C PRO A 840 3.72 18.00 -3.41
N TYR A 841 3.97 17.49 -2.20
CA TYR A 841 2.90 17.11 -1.28
C TYR A 841 3.32 17.35 0.17
N ALA A 842 2.33 17.52 1.03
CA ALA A 842 2.50 17.81 2.45
C ALA A 842 1.44 17.12 3.30
N ASN A 843 1.85 16.70 4.50
CA ASN A 843 0.94 16.19 5.53
C ASN A 843 1.07 16.99 6.81
N LEU A 844 -0.05 17.33 7.42
CA LEU A 844 -0.13 17.99 8.72
C LEU A 844 -0.84 17.06 9.69
N VAL A 845 -0.20 16.76 10.81
CA VAL A 845 -0.84 16.19 12.00
C VAL A 845 -0.78 17.24 13.10
N LEU A 846 -1.94 17.60 13.65
CA LEU A 846 -2.03 18.52 14.78
C LEU A 846 -2.98 17.94 15.82
N THR A 847 -2.45 17.60 16.99
CA THR A 847 -3.21 17.13 18.15
C THR A 847 -3.34 18.26 19.15
N PHE A 848 -4.59 18.60 19.51
CA PHE A 848 -4.92 19.40 20.67
C PHE A 848 -5.32 18.48 21.82
N SER A 849 -4.69 18.62 22.99
CA SER A 849 -4.97 17.84 24.18
C SER A 849 -5.26 18.72 25.39
N THR A 850 -6.13 18.27 26.30
CA THR A 850 -6.36 18.94 27.58
C THR A 850 -5.66 18.21 28.72
N PRO A 851 -4.97 18.90 29.65
CA PRO A 851 -4.42 18.27 30.87
C PRO A 851 -5.48 17.50 31.67
N SER A 852 -5.10 16.43 32.37
CA SER A 852 -6.03 15.55 33.09
C SER A 852 -6.81 16.24 34.23
N ASP A 853 -6.26 17.30 34.79
CA ASP A 853 -6.86 18.14 35.83
C ASP A 853 -7.68 19.33 35.27
N PHE A 854 -7.85 19.41 33.96
CA PHE A 854 -8.50 20.56 33.32
C PHE A 854 -10.02 20.61 33.54
N GLY A 855 -10.52 21.80 33.86
CA GLY A 855 -11.95 22.09 34.04
C GLY A 855 -12.48 21.83 35.46
N PRO A 856 -13.81 21.90 35.66
CA PRO A 856 -14.43 21.68 36.96
C PRO A 856 -14.18 20.24 37.46
N GLU A 857 -13.79 20.12 38.72
CA GLU A 857 -13.48 18.85 39.35
C GLU A 857 -14.76 18.09 39.73
N PHE A 858 -14.84 16.81 39.38
CA PHE A 858 -15.88 15.90 39.82
C PHE A 858 -15.23 14.56 40.21
N LEU A 859 -15.45 14.13 41.46
CA LEU A 859 -14.84 12.92 42.03
C LEU A 859 -13.30 12.87 41.92
N GLY A 860 -12.61 14.00 42.13
CA GLY A 860 -11.14 14.03 42.07
C GLY A 860 -10.55 14.18 40.67
N LYS A 861 -11.38 14.36 39.63
CA LYS A 861 -10.95 14.42 38.22
C LYS A 861 -11.51 15.63 37.49
N GLY A 862 -10.72 16.22 36.59
CA GLY A 862 -11.17 17.31 35.72
C GLY A 862 -12.17 16.81 34.69
N LEU A 863 -13.42 17.31 34.72
CA LEU A 863 -14.45 16.90 33.75
C LEU A 863 -14.03 17.17 32.29
N LEU A 864 -13.21 18.20 32.07
CA LEU A 864 -12.74 18.63 30.76
C LEU A 864 -11.30 18.19 30.47
N GLY A 865 -10.66 17.38 31.33
CA GLY A 865 -9.33 16.84 31.07
C GLY A 865 -9.32 15.70 30.05
N ASP A 866 -8.17 15.20 29.63
CA ASP A 866 -8.04 13.99 28.78
C ASP A 866 -8.90 13.96 27.49
N PHE A 867 -9.24 15.13 26.94
CA PHE A 867 -9.78 15.27 25.59
C PHE A 867 -8.63 15.41 24.60
N TYR A 868 -8.76 14.72 23.47
CA TYR A 868 -7.83 14.79 22.35
C TYR A 868 -8.60 15.08 21.07
N LEU A 869 -8.15 16.09 20.34
CA LEU A 869 -8.67 16.49 19.03
C LEU A 869 -7.52 16.51 18.04
N THR A 870 -7.47 15.49 17.16
CA THR A 870 -6.40 15.33 16.18
C THR A 870 -6.91 15.67 14.78
N PHE A 871 -6.25 16.59 14.11
CA PHE A 871 -6.45 16.92 12.71
C PHE A 871 -5.37 16.27 11.85
N ILE A 872 -5.77 15.58 10.78
CA ILE A 872 -4.86 15.11 9.73
C ILE A 872 -5.23 15.83 8.43
N GLY A 873 -4.38 16.77 8.00
CA GLY A 873 -4.49 17.45 6.71
C GLY A 873 -3.53 16.84 5.69
N ASN A 874 -4.00 16.63 4.47
CA ASN A 874 -3.16 16.23 3.33
C ASN A 874 -3.32 17.26 2.22
N TRP A 875 -2.23 17.66 1.58
CA TRP A 875 -2.23 18.48 0.37
C TRP A 875 -1.28 17.90 -0.67
N ARG A 876 -1.67 17.99 -1.94
CA ARG A 876 -0.89 17.58 -3.10
C ARG A 876 -1.14 18.53 -4.25
N ALA A 877 -0.05 19.01 -4.85
CA ALA A 877 -0.10 19.81 -6.06
C ALA A 877 -0.74 19.04 -7.21
N GLY A 878 -1.48 19.74 -8.07
CA GLY A 878 -2.05 19.18 -9.28
C GLY A 878 -1.00 18.61 -10.23
N PHE A 879 -1.38 17.61 -11.03
CA PHE A 879 -0.53 17.10 -12.10
C PHE A 879 -0.69 17.94 -13.37
N TRP A 880 0.28 17.81 -14.28
CA TRP A 880 0.23 18.46 -15.58
C TRP A 880 -0.22 17.48 -16.66
N ALA A 881 -1.30 17.82 -17.35
CA ALA A 881 -1.84 17.10 -18.49
C ALA A 881 -1.31 17.71 -19.80
N SER A 882 -1.34 16.89 -20.85
CA SER A 882 -0.95 17.28 -22.21
C SER A 882 -2.17 17.29 -23.10
N LEU A 883 -2.45 18.44 -23.71
CA LEU A 883 -3.62 18.64 -24.56
C LEU A 883 -3.18 19.21 -25.91
N GLY A 884 -3.46 18.44 -26.97
CA GLY A 884 -3.01 18.73 -28.34
C GLY A 884 -1.62 18.15 -28.64
N THR A 885 -0.59 19.00 -28.54
CA THR A 885 0.75 18.82 -29.14
C THR A 885 1.65 17.79 -28.44
N GLY A 886 1.17 17.09 -27.41
CA GLY A 886 1.98 16.12 -26.66
C GLY A 886 2.85 16.73 -25.56
N VAL A 887 2.81 18.06 -25.37
CA VAL A 887 3.51 18.79 -24.31
C VAL A 887 2.61 18.95 -23.08
N GLN A 888 3.16 18.79 -21.88
CA GLN A 888 2.46 19.08 -20.61
C GLN A 888 2.17 20.59 -20.51
N ASN A 889 0.92 21.00 -20.78
CA ASN A 889 0.54 22.39 -20.98
C ASN A 889 -0.71 22.84 -20.18
N VAL A 890 -1.36 21.92 -19.45
CA VAL A 890 -2.50 22.27 -18.59
C VAL A 890 -2.34 21.69 -17.20
N GLU A 891 -2.48 22.56 -16.20
CA GLU A 891 -2.39 22.21 -14.79
C GLU A 891 -3.74 21.67 -14.27
N SER A 892 -3.70 20.60 -13.49
CA SER A 892 -4.85 20.10 -12.76
C SER A 892 -5.06 20.86 -11.45
N LYS A 893 -6.28 20.78 -10.90
CA LYS A 893 -6.56 21.29 -9.57
C LYS A 893 -5.72 20.56 -8.51
N ASP A 894 -5.22 21.30 -7.54
CA ASP A 894 -4.64 20.74 -6.32
C ASP A 894 -5.67 19.91 -5.56
N TYR A 895 -5.18 18.87 -4.89
CA TYR A 895 -6.00 18.06 -4.00
C TYR A 895 -5.63 18.33 -2.56
N TRP A 896 -6.64 18.50 -1.70
CA TRP A 896 -6.45 18.53 -0.26
C TRP A 896 -7.60 17.84 0.45
N ASN A 897 -7.33 17.35 1.66
CA ASN A 897 -8.31 16.65 2.47
C ASN A 897 -8.04 16.88 3.97
N LEU A 898 -9.09 16.81 4.79
CA LEU A 898 -8.98 16.89 6.24
C LEU A 898 -9.73 15.72 6.88
N ASN A 899 -9.02 14.95 7.71
CA ASN A 899 -9.58 13.94 8.60
C ASN A 899 -9.47 14.40 10.06
N LEU A 900 -10.32 13.87 10.93
CA LEU A 900 -10.42 14.28 12.32
C LEU A 900 -10.60 13.07 13.24
N ARG A 901 -9.92 13.07 14.38
CA ARG A 901 -10.22 12.23 15.56
C ARG A 901 -10.63 13.12 16.71
N LEU A 902 -11.71 12.76 17.38
CA LEU A 902 -12.02 13.22 18.73
C LEU A 902 -11.97 12.01 19.66
N SER A 903 -11.24 12.09 20.77
CA SER A 903 -11.29 11.08 21.82
C SER A 903 -11.31 11.67 23.22
N LYS A 904 -11.84 10.89 24.16
CA LYS A 904 -11.87 11.20 25.59
C LYS A 904 -11.53 9.95 26.37
N ASP A 905 -10.49 10.06 27.20
CA ASP A 905 -10.13 9.00 28.13
C ASP A 905 -10.84 9.20 29.46
N ILE A 906 -11.24 8.09 30.07
CA ILE A 906 -11.81 8.01 31.40
C ILE A 906 -11.06 6.93 32.15
N ASP A 907 -10.16 7.37 33.01
CA ASP A 907 -9.31 6.50 33.82
C ASP A 907 -10.01 6.12 35.14
N PHE A 908 -9.99 4.84 35.49
CA PHE A 908 -10.48 4.25 36.74
C PHE A 908 -9.36 3.51 37.50
N GLY A 909 -8.10 3.90 37.26
CA GLY A 909 -6.90 3.27 37.82
C GLY A 909 -6.44 2.09 36.96
N ASN A 910 -7.00 0.91 37.22
CA ASN A 910 -6.63 -0.33 36.51
C ASN A 910 -7.34 -0.48 35.15
N ILE A 911 -8.33 0.37 34.88
CA ILE A 911 -9.14 0.38 33.66
C ILE A 911 -9.14 1.79 33.09
N VAL A 912 -8.75 1.93 31.84
CA VAL A 912 -8.91 3.17 31.06
C VAL A 912 -9.91 2.89 29.95
N LEU A 913 -11.01 3.64 29.93
CA LEU A 913 -12.00 3.60 28.86
C LEU A 913 -11.79 4.81 27.94
N THR A 914 -11.72 4.58 26.63
CA THR A 914 -11.63 5.65 25.64
C THR A 914 -12.88 5.65 24.78
N PHE A 915 -13.54 6.80 24.67
CA PHE A 915 -14.56 7.02 23.65
C PHE A 915 -13.93 7.80 22.51
N LEU A 916 -14.14 7.35 21.26
CA LEU A 916 -13.54 8.00 20.09
C LEU A 916 -14.53 8.15 18.94
N VAL A 917 -14.30 9.17 18.12
CA VAL A 917 -14.97 9.41 16.84
C VAL A 917 -13.90 9.74 15.80
N ASP A 918 -13.82 8.91 14.76
CA ASP A 918 -12.95 9.13 13.61
C ASP A 918 -13.83 9.57 12.42
N ALA A 919 -13.51 10.70 11.79
CA ALA A 919 -14.20 11.20 10.61
C ALA A 919 -13.20 11.47 9.48
N SER A 920 -13.34 10.78 8.35
CA SER A 920 -12.58 11.08 7.14
C SER A 920 -13.32 12.07 6.26
N ASN A 921 -12.58 12.92 5.53
CA ASN A 921 -13.13 13.92 4.63
C ASN A 921 -14.21 14.80 5.28
N VAL A 922 -13.84 15.49 6.36
CA VAL A 922 -14.78 16.28 7.20
C VAL A 922 -15.50 17.36 6.40
N PHE A 923 -14.84 17.95 5.41
CA PHE A 923 -15.41 18.99 4.54
C PHE A 923 -16.13 18.44 3.30
N ASN A 924 -16.21 17.12 3.16
CA ASN A 924 -16.87 16.48 2.02
C ASN A 924 -16.28 16.91 0.66
N ILE A 925 -14.95 17.10 0.63
CA ILE A 925 -14.18 17.44 -0.56
C ILE A 925 -14.36 16.33 -1.59
N ARG A 926 -14.89 16.71 -2.74
CA ARG A 926 -15.08 15.83 -3.89
C ARG A 926 -13.83 15.87 -4.75
N ARG A 927 -13.41 14.70 -5.22
CA ARG A 927 -12.32 14.58 -6.20
C ARG A 927 -12.91 14.06 -7.50
N LEU A 928 -12.81 14.86 -8.58
CA LEU A 928 -13.15 14.39 -9.91
C LEU A 928 -12.18 13.25 -10.29
N SER A 929 -12.77 12.12 -10.63
CA SER A 929 -12.14 10.89 -11.04
C SER A 929 -12.26 10.84 -12.55
N LEU A 930 -11.13 10.96 -13.25
CA LEU A 930 -11.09 11.02 -14.73
C LEU A 930 -11.32 9.66 -15.39
N VAL A 931 -11.81 8.69 -14.62
CA VAL A 931 -12.01 7.30 -14.99
C VAL A 931 -13.50 6.94 -14.90
N GLY A 932 -14.41 7.88 -15.20
CA GLY A 932 -15.87 7.73 -15.13
C GLY A 932 -16.65 8.41 -16.27
N PHE A 933 -15.98 8.64 -17.38
CA PHE A 933 -16.61 9.02 -18.65
C PHE A 933 -17.08 7.75 -19.37
N GLU A 934 -18.27 7.76 -19.99
CA GLU A 934 -18.80 6.59 -20.70
C GLU A 934 -17.90 6.23 -21.89
N ASP A 935 -17.45 7.25 -22.61
CA ASP A 935 -16.57 7.11 -23.76
C ASP A 935 -15.58 8.30 -23.91
N ASN A 936 -14.81 8.30 -25.00
CA ASN A 936 -13.88 9.38 -25.30
C ASN A 936 -14.58 10.70 -25.68
N GLN A 937 -15.83 10.64 -26.15
CA GLN A 937 -16.58 11.83 -26.52
C GLN A 937 -17.01 12.59 -25.27
N ASP A 938 -17.55 11.87 -24.27
CA ASP A 938 -17.86 12.39 -22.94
C ASP A 938 -16.67 13.13 -22.30
N PHE A 939 -15.49 12.51 -22.38
CA PHE A 939 -14.25 13.12 -21.90
C PHE A 939 -13.88 14.38 -22.70
N THR A 940 -14.08 14.33 -24.02
CA THR A 940 -13.82 15.46 -24.93
C THR A 940 -14.77 16.62 -24.65
N ASP A 941 -16.04 16.34 -24.36
CA ASP A 941 -17.07 17.33 -24.06
C ASP A 941 -16.80 18.01 -22.72
N TYR A 942 -16.45 17.24 -21.69
CA TYR A 942 -15.95 17.79 -20.42
C TYR A 942 -14.76 18.72 -20.65
N TRP A 943 -13.77 18.23 -21.38
CA TRP A 943 -12.56 18.97 -21.67
C TRP A 943 -12.83 20.29 -22.42
N GLN A 944 -13.61 20.24 -23.50
CA GLN A 944 -13.93 21.41 -24.33
C GLN A 944 -14.81 22.42 -23.59
N SER A 945 -15.56 21.98 -22.59
CA SER A 945 -16.37 22.85 -21.75
C SER A 945 -15.56 23.70 -20.78
N LEU A 946 -14.30 23.33 -20.47
CA LEU A 946 -13.46 24.09 -19.53
C LEU A 946 -13.02 25.43 -20.13
N HIS A 947 -13.21 26.51 -19.36
CA HIS A 947 -12.71 27.84 -19.73
C HIS A 947 -11.28 28.02 -19.23
N LEU A 948 -10.32 27.39 -19.90
CA LEU A 948 -8.91 27.36 -19.50
C LEU A 948 -8.16 28.68 -19.78
N PRO A 949 -6.95 28.85 -19.23
CA PRO A 949 -6.07 29.95 -19.61
C PRO A 949 -5.78 29.99 -21.12
N ALA A 950 -5.48 31.17 -21.64
CA ALA A 950 -5.12 31.34 -23.06
C ALA A 950 -3.85 30.55 -23.41
N SER A 951 -3.87 29.82 -24.52
CA SER A 951 -2.75 29.04 -25.04
C SER A 951 -2.76 29.02 -26.57
N ASP A 952 -1.57 28.88 -27.17
CA ASP A 952 -1.42 28.66 -28.61
C ASP A 952 -1.60 27.17 -29.00
N ASP A 953 -1.60 26.26 -28.01
CA ASP A 953 -1.70 24.81 -28.23
C ASP A 953 -3.13 24.30 -28.47
N TYR A 954 -4.14 25.05 -28.02
CA TYR A 954 -5.54 24.65 -28.08
C TYR A 954 -6.47 25.86 -28.20
N GLU A 955 -7.62 25.66 -28.84
CA GLU A 955 -8.68 26.66 -28.89
C GLU A 955 -9.70 26.44 -27.77
N ASN A 956 -9.99 27.49 -27.00
CA ASN A 956 -11.01 27.45 -25.96
C ASN A 956 -11.70 28.82 -25.79
N ILE A 957 -12.62 28.91 -24.83
CA ILE A 957 -13.08 30.17 -24.24
C ILE A 957 -12.13 30.47 -23.08
N VAL A 958 -11.48 31.62 -23.10
CA VAL A 958 -10.43 31.94 -22.11
C VAL A 958 -11.06 32.19 -20.74
N GLY A 959 -10.52 31.54 -19.71
CA GLY A 959 -10.88 31.71 -18.31
C GLY A 959 -9.77 31.24 -17.37
N ASP A 960 -10.13 30.88 -16.14
CA ASP A 960 -9.24 30.43 -15.07
C ASP A 960 -9.53 29.00 -14.60
N ASP A 961 -10.29 28.22 -15.38
CA ASP A 961 -10.52 26.82 -15.07
C ASP A 961 -9.21 26.02 -15.12
N ARG A 962 -9.16 24.99 -14.28
CA ARG A 962 -8.10 24.00 -14.25
C ARG A 962 -8.66 22.63 -14.57
N TYR A 963 -7.80 21.75 -15.06
CA TYR A 963 -8.21 20.37 -15.30
C TYR A 963 -8.63 19.70 -13.98
N GLY A 964 -9.76 19.01 -13.95
CA GLY A 964 -10.35 18.49 -12.71
C GLY A 964 -11.40 19.40 -12.06
N GLU A 965 -11.60 20.63 -12.55
CA GLU A 965 -12.74 21.47 -12.17
C GLU A 965 -14.06 20.83 -12.64
N PHE A 966 -15.14 21.10 -11.91
CA PHE A 966 -16.43 20.42 -12.13
C PHE A 966 -17.61 21.33 -11.76
N ARG A 967 -18.76 21.11 -12.39
CA ARG A 967 -20.01 21.83 -12.11
C ARG A 967 -20.52 21.51 -10.70
N GLY A 968 -20.96 22.52 -9.96
CA GLY A 968 -21.47 22.37 -8.60
C GLY A 968 -22.66 21.39 -8.48
N THR A 969 -22.82 20.76 -7.31
CA THR A 969 -23.93 19.81 -7.06
C THR A 969 -25.29 20.50 -7.15
N GLY A 970 -26.22 19.89 -7.89
CA GLY A 970 -27.58 20.43 -8.06
C GLY A 970 -27.66 21.63 -9.01
N ILE A 971 -26.54 22.10 -9.55
CA ILE A 971 -26.50 23.13 -10.59
C ILE A 971 -26.90 22.48 -11.92
N LYS A 972 -27.92 23.04 -12.56
CA LYS A 972 -28.38 22.59 -13.88
C LYS A 972 -27.32 22.93 -14.92
N TYR A 973 -27.06 21.97 -15.82
CA TYR A 973 -26.18 22.20 -16.97
C TYR A 973 -26.72 23.36 -17.82
N GLN A 974 -25.85 24.34 -18.09
CA GLN A 974 -26.11 25.47 -18.97
C GLN A 974 -24.97 25.57 -19.99
N PRO A 975 -25.07 24.89 -21.14
CA PRO A 975 -24.00 24.81 -22.12
C PRO A 975 -23.62 26.19 -22.65
N ILE A 976 -22.32 26.39 -22.89
CA ILE A 976 -21.75 27.55 -23.57
C ILE A 976 -20.98 27.06 -24.79
N ILE A 977 -21.42 27.48 -25.98
CA ILE A 977 -20.85 27.03 -27.25
C ILE A 977 -20.08 28.19 -27.88
N LYS A 978 -18.80 27.98 -28.17
CA LYS A 978 -17.97 28.94 -28.92
C LYS A 978 -18.35 28.91 -30.39
N VAL A 979 -18.65 30.08 -30.97
CA VAL A 979 -18.92 30.25 -32.40
C VAL A 979 -18.18 31.47 -32.94
N THR A 980 -17.83 31.46 -34.23
CA THR A 980 -17.16 32.61 -34.85
C THR A 980 -18.09 33.81 -34.97
N ASN A 981 -19.32 33.57 -35.44
CA ASN A 981 -20.38 34.56 -35.54
C ASN A 981 -21.74 33.87 -35.34
N VAL A 982 -22.62 34.40 -34.50
CA VAL A 982 -23.93 33.76 -34.24
C VAL A 982 -24.85 33.76 -35.48
N SER A 983 -24.61 34.67 -36.42
CA SER A 983 -25.37 34.77 -37.68
C SER A 983 -25.05 33.65 -38.67
N SER A 984 -23.99 32.87 -38.46
CA SER A 984 -23.67 31.73 -39.32
C SER A 984 -24.43 30.45 -38.95
N LEU A 985 -25.22 30.48 -37.88
CA LEU A 985 -26.00 29.33 -37.42
C LEU A 985 -27.35 29.28 -38.15
N ASN A 986 -27.59 28.17 -38.88
CA ASN A 986 -28.81 28.00 -39.67
C ASN A 986 -30.04 27.62 -38.82
N ASN A 987 -29.85 26.94 -37.69
CA ASN A 987 -30.92 26.51 -36.76
C ASN A 987 -30.43 26.56 -35.30
N PRO A 988 -30.34 27.75 -34.67
CA PRO A 988 -29.82 27.86 -33.31
C PRO A 988 -30.79 27.29 -32.26
N SER A 989 -30.23 26.57 -31.28
CA SER A 989 -30.94 26.05 -30.11
C SER A 989 -31.20 27.18 -29.12
N THR A 990 -32.34 27.17 -28.43
CA THR A 990 -32.68 28.18 -27.42
C THR A 990 -32.09 27.88 -26.04
N ILE A 991 -31.41 26.74 -25.90
CA ILE A 991 -30.87 26.23 -24.63
C ILE A 991 -29.47 26.78 -24.33
N PRO A 992 -28.46 26.65 -25.21
CA PRO A 992 -27.10 27.11 -24.90
C PRO A 992 -26.95 28.63 -24.95
N PHE A 993 -25.94 29.13 -24.27
CA PHE A 993 -25.37 30.43 -24.58
C PHE A 993 -24.31 30.26 -25.66
N TYR A 994 -24.17 31.27 -26.52
CA TYR A 994 -23.21 31.28 -27.61
C TYR A 994 -22.17 32.35 -27.34
N TYR A 995 -20.91 31.95 -27.20
CA TYR A 995 -19.80 32.88 -27.10
C TYR A 995 -19.31 33.22 -28.52
N GLU A 996 -19.56 34.46 -28.96
CA GLU A 996 -19.14 34.96 -30.26
C GLU A 996 -17.67 35.41 -30.21
N SER A 997 -16.76 34.62 -30.78
CA SER A 997 -15.32 34.88 -30.70
C SER A 997 -14.88 36.15 -31.42
N SER A 998 -15.62 36.58 -32.45
CA SER A 998 -15.32 37.82 -33.18
C SER A 998 -15.63 39.10 -32.40
N SER A 999 -16.57 39.05 -31.44
CA SER A 999 -16.97 40.23 -30.64
C SER A 999 -16.69 40.09 -29.14
N GLY A 1000 -16.39 38.88 -28.66
CA GLY A 1000 -16.25 38.55 -27.23
C GLY A 1000 -17.56 38.62 -26.44
N LYS A 1001 -18.73 38.49 -27.09
CA LYS A 1001 -20.04 38.62 -26.44
C LYS A 1001 -20.71 37.26 -26.24
N TYR A 1002 -21.46 37.13 -25.15
CA TYR A 1002 -22.34 36.00 -24.89
C TYR A 1002 -23.75 36.32 -25.39
N MET A 1003 -24.25 35.50 -26.30
CA MET A 1003 -25.53 35.67 -26.97
C MET A 1003 -26.45 34.48 -26.65
N GLN A 1004 -27.76 34.70 -26.63
CA GLN A 1004 -28.77 33.64 -26.53
C GLN A 1004 -29.85 33.85 -27.59
N TYR A 1005 -30.40 32.75 -28.09
CA TYR A 1005 -31.47 32.78 -29.07
C TYR A 1005 -32.82 32.64 -28.36
N VAL A 1006 -33.64 33.70 -28.37
CA VAL A 1006 -34.92 33.76 -27.66
C VAL A 1006 -35.98 34.36 -28.59
N ASN A 1007 -37.15 33.72 -28.66
CA ASN A 1007 -38.29 34.17 -29.47
C ASN A 1007 -37.95 34.47 -30.94
N GLY A 1008 -37.05 33.69 -31.55
CA GLY A 1008 -36.66 33.86 -32.96
C GLY A 1008 -35.63 34.96 -33.22
N SER A 1009 -34.96 35.49 -32.19
CA SER A 1009 -33.97 36.57 -32.33
C SER A 1009 -32.76 36.37 -31.42
N TRP A 1010 -31.61 36.88 -31.87
CA TRP A 1010 -30.38 36.93 -31.08
C TRP A 1010 -30.44 38.09 -30.09
N THR A 1011 -30.24 37.78 -28.81
CA THR A 1011 -30.15 38.77 -27.73
C THR A 1011 -28.89 38.54 -26.93
N GLN A 1012 -28.28 39.61 -26.42
CA GLN A 1012 -27.16 39.46 -25.50
C GLN A 1012 -27.65 38.83 -24.19
N VAL A 1013 -26.89 37.90 -23.63
CA VAL A 1013 -27.20 37.29 -22.32
C VAL A 1013 -27.14 38.39 -21.26
N ASP A 1014 -28.13 38.40 -20.36
CA ASP A 1014 -28.15 39.32 -19.23
C ASP A 1014 -26.91 39.10 -18.35
N ASN A 1015 -26.22 40.19 -17.97
CA ASN A 1015 -24.95 40.09 -17.24
C ASN A 1015 -25.11 39.37 -15.90
N SER A 1016 -26.19 39.60 -15.15
CA SER A 1016 -26.39 38.95 -13.85
C SER A 1016 -26.63 37.44 -14.01
N LYS A 1017 -27.31 37.04 -15.09
CA LYS A 1017 -27.50 35.62 -15.43
C LYS A 1017 -26.20 34.97 -15.88
N LEU A 1018 -25.39 35.67 -16.67
CA LEU A 1018 -24.09 35.19 -17.14
C LEU A 1018 -23.10 35.03 -15.99
N GLU A 1019 -22.97 36.05 -15.13
CA GLU A 1019 -22.09 36.01 -13.95
C GLU A 1019 -22.42 34.82 -13.07
N LYS A 1020 -23.71 34.57 -12.81
CA LYS A 1020 -24.14 33.40 -12.05
C LYS A 1020 -23.75 32.07 -12.73
N VAL A 1021 -23.93 31.96 -14.05
CA VAL A 1021 -23.57 30.74 -14.80
C VAL A 1021 -22.06 30.49 -14.77
N LEU A 1022 -21.25 31.54 -14.85
CA LEU A 1022 -19.79 31.46 -14.77
C LEU A 1022 -19.32 31.12 -13.35
N GLU A 1023 -19.88 31.78 -12.32
CA GLU A 1023 -19.57 31.52 -10.91
C GLU A 1023 -19.95 30.09 -10.48
N ASP A 1024 -21.15 29.64 -10.85
CA ASP A 1024 -21.64 28.28 -10.55
C ASP A 1024 -20.94 27.21 -11.42
N LYS A 1025 -20.13 27.63 -12.39
CA LYS A 1025 -19.52 26.78 -13.43
C LYS A 1025 -20.55 25.87 -14.11
N ALA A 1026 -21.75 26.41 -14.33
CA ALA A 1026 -22.89 25.65 -14.85
C ALA A 1026 -22.66 25.13 -16.27
N TYR A 1027 -21.67 25.67 -16.97
CA TYR A 1027 -21.27 25.32 -18.33
C TYR A 1027 -20.33 24.12 -18.44
N ILE A 1028 -19.77 23.62 -17.34
CA ILE A 1028 -18.92 22.43 -17.38
C ILE A 1028 -19.80 21.21 -17.66
N ASP A 1029 -19.49 20.50 -18.74
CA ASP A 1029 -20.16 19.26 -19.12
C ASP A 1029 -19.61 18.10 -18.32
N MET A 1030 -20.50 17.29 -17.76
CA MET A 1030 -20.10 16.14 -16.97
C MET A 1030 -21.09 15.01 -17.20
N PRO A 1031 -20.62 13.77 -17.35
CA PRO A 1031 -21.50 12.62 -17.42
C PRO A 1031 -22.34 12.51 -16.16
N ASN A 1032 -23.59 12.07 -16.30
CA ASN A 1032 -24.50 11.87 -15.17
C ASN A 1032 -24.13 10.68 -14.28
N MET A 1033 -23.00 10.03 -14.55
CA MET A 1033 -22.42 8.95 -13.76
C MET A 1033 -21.67 9.47 -12.51
N THR A 1034 -22.35 10.29 -11.70
CA THR A 1034 -21.76 11.03 -10.56
C THR A 1034 -21.16 10.12 -9.48
N SER A 1035 -21.72 8.93 -9.27
CA SER A 1035 -21.24 7.94 -8.28
C SER A 1035 -19.83 7.40 -8.56
N PHE A 1036 -19.36 7.50 -9.80
CA PHE A 1036 -18.03 7.03 -10.22
C PHE A 1036 -17.11 8.20 -10.61
N ASN A 1037 -17.69 9.34 -11.01
CA ASN A 1037 -16.96 10.57 -11.33
C ASN A 1037 -16.49 11.33 -10.09
N PHE A 1038 -17.23 11.29 -8.98
CA PHE A 1038 -16.80 11.97 -7.76
C PHE A 1038 -16.45 10.94 -6.69
N LEU A 1039 -15.19 10.98 -6.24
CA LEU A 1039 -14.64 10.06 -5.25
C LEU A 1039 -14.12 10.82 -4.03
N ASN A 1040 -13.64 10.06 -3.03
CA ASN A 1040 -13.35 10.47 -1.64
C ASN A 1040 -14.59 10.49 -0.71
N PRO A 1041 -15.38 9.39 -0.62
CA PRO A 1041 -16.54 9.36 0.25
C PRO A 1041 -16.16 9.56 1.73
N ARG A 1042 -17.04 10.23 2.46
CA ARG A 1042 -16.89 10.45 3.91
C ARG A 1042 -17.17 9.16 4.67
N ASN A 1043 -16.31 8.82 5.62
CA ASN A 1043 -16.54 7.74 6.59
C ASN A 1043 -16.52 8.31 8.00
N VAL A 1044 -17.43 7.84 8.85
CA VAL A 1044 -17.47 8.20 10.27
C VAL A 1044 -17.51 6.92 11.07
N TYR A 1045 -16.57 6.75 11.99
CA TYR A 1045 -16.53 5.64 12.92
C TYR A 1045 -16.75 6.14 14.33
N ILE A 1046 -17.62 5.46 15.07
CA ILE A 1046 -17.77 5.64 16.52
C ILE A 1046 -17.10 4.45 17.18
N GLY A 1047 -16.16 4.72 18.09
CA GLY A 1047 -15.37 3.69 18.73
C GLY A 1047 -15.39 3.75 20.24
N ILE A 1048 -15.22 2.57 20.84
CA ILE A 1048 -14.95 2.40 22.26
C ILE A 1048 -13.71 1.53 22.40
N SER A 1049 -12.79 1.97 23.25
CA SER A 1049 -11.62 1.20 23.65
C SER A 1049 -11.63 0.98 25.16
N ALA A 1050 -11.08 -0.14 25.60
CA ALA A 1050 -10.74 -0.35 27.00
C ALA A 1050 -9.33 -0.92 27.11
N GLN A 1051 -8.54 -0.36 28.00
CA GLN A 1051 -7.27 -0.89 28.45
C GLN A 1051 -7.41 -1.31 29.91
N ILE A 1052 -7.03 -2.54 30.22
CA ILE A 1052 -7.16 -3.12 31.55
C ILE A 1052 -5.80 -3.72 31.93
N LYS A 1053 -5.31 -3.41 33.15
CA LYS A 1053 -4.12 -4.03 33.76
C LYS A 1053 -4.50 -4.66 35.11
N PHE A 1054 -4.06 -5.88 35.38
CA PHE A 1054 -4.29 -6.53 36.69
C PHE A 1054 -3.24 -7.59 37.02
#